data_AF-A0A6A7XZM4-F1
#
_entry.id   AF-A0A6A7XZM4-F1
#
_cell.length_a   1.000
_cell.length_b   1.000
_cell.length_c   1.000
_cell.angle_alpha   90.00
_cell.angle_beta   90.00
_cell.angle_gamma   90.00
#
_symmetry.space_group_name_H-M   'P 1'
#
loop_
_entity.id
_entity.type
_entity.pdbx_description
1 polymer ?
#
loop_
_entity_poly.entity_id
_entity_poly.type
_entity_poly.pdbx_seq_one_letter_code
_entity_poly.pdbx_strand_id
1 'polypeptide(L)'
;MTNLNITLSSDLRNQLTTASAAAGHVNFQVVIFDNSGTTPIYQQTYTDSAIPSSTINIALPADVDSGKAYFIIQSQGTTTPALSITQQSDINWTDAQDKNYRYDSIEFNLSGSPNDKANLTSVAGFGTGMILQVPNGSTTESASFQYSASTLQNSYLHTIGANNQDTLSSFSDGPLKNSVREAISPTTSVGQASGQPGSGIYSNTQWASYIDSLKNAAAADKVHIAGYFNGAKDANAVYHNGSFYSYHLEWDAAQNVFWLSPTEQSQVQGYIKIDPTELQNSIYSTLGDVEIYKSKSDTTPYQILDNGGSAMNVGDNNQWGTALRDFLTGFTAGFYGVTGQSANAEVTTPIDLNNNWNWDPTYGFGQHLTNGQQPIFTDPYSAVFAAHSNSYGSAYSDALASQYAKGGPLLSLYDSGTHANVSDINLTLLGDGETPDSNTANSYVAPTMYNYIAPTGGHYQTMPATEGDPGTFRSLTLTLQNASMRLNDDVPVTLQIYGGEDSSGHPIWHSASMTGSDTPWATWNFNLDANNNYILNADGTYSVTALPGTSVPGSMTFAHLPTAASGVSWYRVVVGDGDAQKIYNLYTTTSGYQFVAADGSQAIDGLAAITMPGHSGTVETFTVNMFNGTSTSLDPSLLHQYTDSNYTTASVPNAAVAGTLSGTTDHVTFTAFSGQTNQVSNSITLHQGESALGWTGTNNDSSTASWISGITNKVNGLNVALLSIVDTTHHLSIAPVAAQADLDGQWQTQVMQQLGNGTYTVNMTEYSFKDSALTTALTSPSSTLTLNVDLAHLGLEGNATGLNLISDASGTTGNWIDLDTTASNLPPEATLILYRTNNAGQMIDANGQIVTDVKDAALAYVGAVQTDHGTATLFDGHQQVYLGTGQNLHFALQTGQNTINTNVPVTTSAQGDGSVAINVGGIQLKAAVNNTLDDAANMATVQRMYDFPMVYAHHGEQLDINVAGSTDDVNSLHFVRLDANFNKDQITVGGVAYGNTDAFRAAVVAHLDSGYSDTQGASQNFHDSKTWTVAGADGFYIPVMISQHGDVFVPGTANVDGAEHVRTFGANTFGFEDLTAAQHSDFDYNDMVMQIHHHDGVS
;
A
#
# COMPACT_ATOMS: atom_id res chain seq x y z
N MET A 1 -21.81 -25.14 -14.88
CA MET A 1 -20.76 -25.96 -15.51
C MET A 1 -20.57 -25.41 -16.90
N THR A 2 -19.34 -25.06 -17.25
CA THR A 2 -18.98 -24.41 -18.52
C THR A 2 -18.39 -25.46 -19.47
N ASN A 3 -18.80 -25.47 -20.74
CA ASN A 3 -18.24 -26.35 -21.76
C ASN A 3 -17.26 -25.58 -22.66
N LEU A 4 -16.08 -26.13 -22.90
CA LEU A 4 -15.19 -25.73 -23.98
C LEU A 4 -15.54 -26.56 -25.23
N ASN A 5 -16.11 -25.89 -26.23
CA ASN A 5 -16.58 -26.48 -27.47
C ASN A 5 -15.59 -26.18 -28.60
N ILE A 6 -14.77 -27.16 -28.97
CA ILE A 6 -13.71 -26.99 -29.98
C ILE A 6 -14.17 -27.51 -31.33
N THR A 7 -14.16 -26.64 -32.33
CA THR A 7 -14.48 -26.98 -33.72
C THR A 7 -13.23 -26.86 -34.58
N LEU A 8 -12.93 -27.90 -35.35
CA LEU A 8 -11.88 -27.85 -36.38
C LEU A 8 -12.52 -27.43 -37.70
N SER A 9 -12.00 -26.37 -38.33
CA SER A 9 -12.49 -25.94 -39.64
C SER A 9 -12.30 -27.05 -40.69
N SER A 10 -13.04 -26.96 -41.79
CA SER A 10 -12.91 -27.95 -42.86
C SER A 10 -11.51 -27.96 -43.46
N ASP A 11 -10.87 -26.79 -43.57
CA ASP A 11 -9.51 -26.65 -44.10
C ASP A 11 -8.47 -27.19 -43.13
N LEU A 12 -8.60 -26.92 -41.83
CA LEU A 12 -7.73 -27.52 -40.83
C LEU A 12 -7.88 -29.05 -40.81
N ARG A 13 -9.12 -29.57 -40.83
CA ARG A 13 -9.32 -31.03 -40.89
C ARG A 13 -8.67 -31.65 -42.13
N ASN A 14 -8.78 -31.01 -43.28
CA ASN A 14 -8.11 -31.47 -44.50
C ASN A 14 -6.58 -31.44 -44.32
N GLN A 15 -6.02 -30.39 -43.72
CA GLN A 15 -4.60 -30.29 -43.40
C GLN A 15 -4.14 -31.40 -42.42
N LEU A 16 -4.96 -31.75 -41.44
CA LEU A 16 -4.64 -32.79 -40.46
C LEU A 16 -4.86 -34.23 -40.99
N THR A 17 -5.67 -34.42 -42.04
CA THR A 17 -6.03 -35.76 -42.57
C THR A 17 -5.40 -36.08 -43.92
N THR A 18 -4.60 -35.17 -44.49
CA THR A 18 -3.97 -35.32 -45.82
C THR A 18 -2.79 -36.29 -45.86
N ALA A 19 -2.46 -36.95 -44.75
CA ALA A 19 -1.35 -37.89 -44.67
C ALA A 19 -1.60 -39.19 -45.46
N SER A 20 -0.63 -39.57 -46.31
CA SER A 20 -0.52 -40.96 -46.76
C SER A 20 0.31 -41.74 -45.74
N ALA A 21 -0.09 -42.97 -45.39
CA ALA A 21 0.61 -43.81 -44.40
C ALA A 21 2.11 -44.04 -44.68
N ALA A 22 2.61 -43.68 -45.86
CA ALA A 22 4.03 -43.75 -46.23
C ALA A 22 4.86 -42.53 -45.79
N ALA A 23 4.22 -41.40 -45.43
CA ALA A 23 4.89 -40.13 -45.08
C ALA A 23 4.88 -39.83 -43.56
N GLY A 24 4.29 -40.70 -42.74
CA GLY A 24 4.06 -40.47 -41.30
C GLY A 24 2.59 -40.13 -40.98
N HIS A 25 2.37 -39.58 -39.79
CA HIS A 25 1.06 -39.28 -39.21
C HIS A 25 0.98 -37.83 -38.74
N VAL A 26 -0.22 -37.26 -38.66
CA VAL A 26 -0.45 -35.99 -37.97
C VAL A 26 -1.24 -36.24 -36.70
N ASN A 27 -0.70 -35.80 -35.55
CA ASN A 27 -1.38 -35.88 -34.27
C ASN A 27 -1.91 -34.50 -33.90
N PHE A 28 -3.21 -34.43 -33.56
CA PHE A 28 -3.82 -33.29 -32.90
C PHE A 28 -4.08 -33.65 -31.45
N GLN A 29 -3.56 -32.87 -30.52
CA GLN A 29 -3.74 -33.09 -29.09
C GLN A 29 -4.32 -31.83 -28.43
N VAL A 30 -5.31 -32.03 -27.57
CA VAL A 30 -5.84 -31.00 -26.66
C VAL A 30 -5.40 -31.35 -25.25
N VAL A 31 -4.77 -30.40 -24.57
CA VAL A 31 -4.30 -30.55 -23.18
C VAL A 31 -4.74 -29.35 -22.37
N ILE A 32 -5.32 -29.55 -21.19
CA ILE A 32 -5.77 -28.47 -20.33
C ILE A 32 -5.11 -28.63 -18.97
N PHE A 33 -4.57 -27.54 -18.43
CA PHE A 33 -3.99 -27.44 -17.11
C PHE A 33 -4.77 -26.44 -16.26
N ASP A 34 -4.79 -26.68 -14.95
CA ASP A 34 -5.10 -25.67 -13.94
C ASP A 34 -3.84 -24.88 -13.58
N ASN A 35 -3.95 -24.00 -12.59
CA ASN A 35 -2.88 -23.11 -12.15
C ASN A 35 -1.62 -23.86 -11.65
N SER A 36 -1.73 -25.14 -11.28
CA SER A 36 -0.56 -25.91 -10.83
C SER A 36 0.39 -26.22 -11.99
N GLY A 37 -0.14 -26.38 -13.20
CA GLY A 37 0.63 -26.84 -14.37
C GLY A 37 1.28 -28.23 -14.24
N THR A 38 1.05 -28.96 -13.13
CA THR A 38 1.79 -30.19 -12.82
C THR A 38 1.18 -31.45 -13.43
N THR A 39 -0.13 -31.49 -13.63
CA THR A 39 -0.85 -32.61 -14.24
C THR A 39 -1.98 -32.07 -15.11
N PRO A 40 -2.22 -32.59 -16.32
CA PRO A 40 -3.36 -32.20 -17.13
C PRO A 40 -4.68 -32.56 -16.44
N ILE A 41 -5.59 -31.61 -16.36
CA ILE A 41 -6.99 -31.86 -15.97
C ILE A 41 -7.80 -32.48 -17.11
N TYR A 42 -7.32 -32.31 -18.34
CA TYR A 42 -7.85 -32.96 -19.54
C TYR A 42 -6.72 -33.20 -20.55
N GLN A 43 -6.70 -34.36 -21.19
CA GLN A 43 -5.77 -34.66 -22.27
C GLN A 43 -6.40 -35.66 -23.25
N GLN A 44 -6.43 -35.30 -24.53
CA GLN A 44 -6.91 -36.20 -25.58
C GLN A 44 -6.08 -36.03 -26.85
N THR A 45 -5.68 -37.15 -27.44
CA THR A 45 -4.93 -37.18 -28.71
C THR A 45 -5.79 -37.82 -29.80
N TYR A 46 -5.72 -37.24 -30.99
CA TYR A 46 -6.38 -37.70 -32.20
C TYR A 46 -5.34 -37.85 -33.31
N THR A 47 -5.39 -38.96 -34.05
CA THR A 47 -4.40 -39.28 -35.09
C THR A 47 -5.12 -39.60 -36.40
N ASP A 48 -4.70 -38.97 -37.50
CA ASP A 48 -5.20 -39.19 -38.87
C ASP A 48 -6.74 -39.30 -38.97
N SER A 49 -7.28 -40.48 -39.29
CA SER A 49 -8.73 -40.69 -39.45
C SER A 49 -9.52 -40.56 -38.15
N ALA A 50 -8.86 -40.53 -37.00
CA ALA A 50 -9.49 -40.27 -35.70
C ALA A 50 -9.65 -38.77 -35.42
N ILE A 51 -9.16 -37.89 -36.29
CA ILE A 51 -9.39 -36.43 -36.20
C ILE A 51 -10.90 -36.17 -36.27
N PRO A 52 -11.50 -35.51 -35.26
CA PRO A 52 -12.95 -35.33 -35.19
C PRO A 52 -13.52 -34.52 -36.34
N SER A 53 -14.62 -35.00 -36.93
CA SER A 53 -15.42 -34.26 -37.91
C SER A 53 -16.53 -33.43 -37.27
N SER A 54 -16.77 -33.60 -35.97
CA SER A 54 -17.74 -32.88 -35.15
C SER A 54 -17.03 -32.09 -34.04
N THR A 55 -17.75 -31.14 -33.43
CA THR A 55 -17.27 -30.39 -32.26
C THR A 55 -16.86 -31.32 -31.12
N ILE A 56 -15.71 -31.04 -30.51
CA ILE A 56 -15.20 -31.69 -29.30
C ILE A 56 -15.74 -30.89 -28.12
N ASN A 57 -16.55 -31.52 -27.27
CA ASN A 57 -17.11 -30.85 -26.09
C ASN A 57 -16.35 -31.32 -24.85
N ILE A 58 -15.74 -30.38 -24.13
CA ILE A 58 -14.98 -30.63 -22.91
C ILE A 58 -15.69 -29.91 -21.77
N ALA A 59 -16.20 -30.66 -20.80
CA ALA A 59 -16.73 -30.07 -19.58
C ALA A 59 -15.57 -29.59 -18.71
N LEU A 60 -15.49 -28.27 -18.48
CA LEU A 60 -14.48 -27.70 -17.60
C LEU A 60 -14.93 -27.86 -16.13
N PRO A 61 -13.99 -28.10 -15.20
CA PRO A 61 -14.30 -28.07 -13.76
C PRO A 61 -14.93 -26.73 -13.35
N ALA A 62 -15.81 -26.77 -12.35
CA ALA A 62 -16.15 -25.55 -11.61
C ALA A 62 -14.93 -25.19 -10.76
N ASP A 63 -14.56 -23.90 -10.71
CA ASP A 63 -13.51 -23.35 -9.85
C ASP A 63 -12.08 -23.55 -10.41
N VAL A 64 -11.83 -22.98 -11.58
CA VAL A 64 -10.47 -22.87 -12.16
C VAL A 64 -10.01 -21.41 -12.04
N ASP A 65 -9.19 -21.09 -11.04
CA ASP A 65 -8.73 -19.72 -10.80
C ASP A 65 -7.79 -19.17 -11.90
N SER A 66 -7.04 -20.07 -12.54
CA SER A 66 -6.21 -19.78 -13.71
C SER A 66 -6.01 -21.08 -14.48
N GLY A 67 -6.52 -21.14 -15.70
CA GLY A 67 -6.51 -22.33 -16.56
C GLY A 67 -5.92 -22.02 -17.93
N LYS A 68 -5.27 -23.02 -18.52
CA LYS A 68 -4.69 -22.90 -19.86
C LYS A 68 -4.99 -24.14 -20.69
N ALA A 69 -5.61 -23.95 -21.85
CA ALA A 69 -5.86 -25.01 -22.82
C ALA A 69 -4.92 -24.85 -24.01
N TYR A 70 -4.14 -25.91 -24.27
CA TYR A 70 -3.19 -26.01 -25.38
C TYR A 70 -3.75 -26.86 -26.51
N PHE A 71 -3.48 -26.40 -27.73
CA PHE A 71 -3.82 -27.07 -28.98
C PHE A 71 -2.52 -27.39 -29.72
N ILE A 72 -2.18 -28.68 -29.78
CA ILE A 72 -0.89 -29.15 -30.27
C ILE A 72 -1.10 -29.90 -31.59
N ILE A 73 -0.35 -29.52 -32.62
CA ILE A 73 -0.34 -30.20 -33.93
C ILE A 73 1.08 -30.73 -34.17
N GLN A 74 1.24 -32.05 -34.16
CA GLN A 74 2.51 -32.73 -34.40
C GLN A 74 2.54 -33.33 -35.80
N SER A 75 3.61 -33.07 -36.55
CA SER A 75 3.92 -33.76 -37.80
C SER A 75 4.89 -34.90 -37.53
N GLN A 76 4.36 -36.10 -37.30
CA GLN A 76 5.15 -37.26 -36.91
C GLN A 76 5.64 -38.01 -38.15
N GLY A 77 6.94 -37.92 -38.46
CA GLY A 77 7.58 -38.75 -39.49
C GLY A 77 8.23 -40.01 -38.92
N THR A 78 9.07 -40.67 -39.72
CA THR A 78 9.75 -41.92 -39.31
C THR A 78 10.84 -41.72 -38.24
N THR A 79 11.29 -40.48 -38.05
CA THR A 79 12.36 -40.13 -37.10
C THR A 79 11.87 -39.26 -35.94
N THR A 80 10.61 -38.83 -35.97
CA THR A 80 10.02 -37.96 -34.95
C THR A 80 9.65 -38.74 -33.69
N PRO A 81 10.13 -38.34 -32.50
CA PRO A 81 9.71 -38.93 -31.23
C PRO A 81 8.20 -38.79 -30.98
N ALA A 82 7.62 -39.73 -30.23
CA ALA A 82 6.24 -39.62 -29.80
C ALA A 82 6.06 -38.46 -28.80
N LEU A 83 4.91 -37.78 -28.88
CA LEU A 83 4.57 -36.72 -27.95
C LEU A 83 4.14 -37.31 -26.60
N SER A 84 4.76 -36.83 -25.52
CA SER A 84 4.39 -37.17 -24.14
C SER A 84 4.34 -35.87 -23.35
N ILE A 85 3.12 -35.44 -23.01
CA ILE A 85 2.86 -34.26 -22.19
C ILE A 85 2.30 -34.75 -20.87
N THR A 86 3.02 -34.50 -19.79
CA THR A 86 2.70 -34.90 -18.42
C THR A 86 2.60 -33.70 -17.47
N GLN A 87 3.24 -32.60 -17.83
CA GLN A 87 3.19 -31.31 -17.14
C GLN A 87 3.25 -30.18 -18.18
N GLN A 88 2.83 -28.98 -17.80
CA GLN A 88 2.74 -27.83 -18.71
C GLN A 88 4.11 -27.44 -19.29
N SER A 89 5.19 -27.55 -18.52
CA SER A 89 6.54 -27.22 -18.98
C SER A 89 7.10 -28.20 -20.03
N ASP A 90 6.44 -29.35 -20.26
CA ASP A 90 6.74 -30.23 -21.40
C ASP A 90 6.35 -29.56 -22.74
N ILE A 91 5.52 -28.51 -22.71
CA ILE A 91 5.13 -27.73 -23.87
C ILE A 91 6.05 -26.50 -23.95
N ASN A 92 7.17 -26.64 -24.66
CA ASN A 92 8.14 -25.56 -24.87
C ASN A 92 8.73 -25.61 -26.28
N TRP A 93 9.41 -24.53 -26.69
CA TRP A 93 9.99 -24.38 -28.04
C TRP A 93 11.01 -25.46 -28.42
N THR A 94 11.88 -25.85 -27.49
CA THR A 94 12.92 -26.87 -27.73
C THR A 94 12.29 -28.22 -28.01
N ASP A 95 11.38 -28.64 -27.15
CA ASP A 95 10.62 -29.88 -27.34
C ASP A 95 9.75 -29.83 -28.59
N ALA A 96 9.20 -28.66 -28.92
CA ALA A 96 8.40 -28.45 -30.12
C ALA A 96 9.24 -28.64 -31.39
N GLN A 97 10.50 -28.19 -31.39
CA GLN A 97 11.42 -28.46 -32.49
C GLN A 97 11.83 -29.93 -32.56
N ASP A 98 12.24 -30.53 -31.43
CA ASP A 98 12.74 -31.91 -31.38
C ASP A 98 11.66 -32.96 -31.70
N LYS A 99 10.45 -32.73 -31.18
CA LYS A 99 9.28 -33.60 -31.38
C LYS A 99 8.41 -33.13 -32.55
N ASN A 100 8.84 -32.10 -33.28
CA ASN A 100 8.23 -31.59 -34.51
C ASN A 100 6.72 -31.29 -34.40
N TYR A 101 6.35 -30.51 -33.38
CA TYR A 101 4.99 -30.01 -33.17
C TYR A 101 4.94 -28.47 -33.10
N ARG A 102 3.77 -27.89 -33.30
CA ARG A 102 3.45 -26.50 -32.93
C ARG A 102 2.41 -26.48 -31.83
N TYR A 103 2.33 -25.38 -31.08
CA TYR A 103 1.36 -25.21 -30.02
C TYR A 103 0.82 -23.78 -29.96
N ASP A 104 -0.46 -23.65 -29.68
CA ASP A 104 -1.13 -22.39 -29.38
C ASP A 104 -2.07 -22.61 -28.19
N SER A 105 -2.52 -21.53 -27.54
CA SER A 105 -3.32 -21.68 -26.32
C SER A 105 -4.35 -20.58 -26.10
N ILE A 106 -5.35 -20.91 -25.29
CA ILE A 106 -6.23 -19.95 -24.63
C ILE A 106 -6.01 -20.00 -23.12
N GLU A 107 -6.15 -18.84 -22.47
CA GLU A 107 -6.13 -18.69 -21.02
C GLU A 107 -7.54 -18.35 -20.55
N PHE A 108 -7.93 -18.85 -19.37
CA PHE A 108 -9.25 -18.62 -18.81
C PHE A 108 -9.28 -18.76 -17.28
N ASN A 109 -10.23 -18.11 -16.62
CA ASN A 109 -10.60 -18.35 -15.23
C ASN A 109 -12.11 -18.51 -15.05
N LEU A 110 -12.52 -19.36 -14.12
CA LEU A 110 -13.90 -19.80 -13.90
C LEU A 110 -14.17 -19.92 -12.39
N SER A 111 -14.42 -18.80 -11.73
CA SER A 111 -14.70 -18.69 -10.29
C SER A 111 -16.15 -18.31 -9.97
N GLY A 112 -17.00 -18.07 -10.98
CA GLY A 112 -18.35 -17.54 -10.81
C GLY A 112 -18.36 -16.04 -10.51
N SER A 113 -17.29 -15.33 -10.87
CA SER A 113 -17.04 -13.92 -10.52
C SER A 113 -17.13 -13.02 -11.76
N PRO A 114 -17.56 -11.74 -11.62
CA PRO A 114 -17.43 -10.74 -12.68
C PRO A 114 -16.03 -10.58 -13.27
N ASN A 115 -15.00 -11.03 -12.54
CA ASN A 115 -13.60 -11.02 -12.96
C ASN A 115 -13.19 -12.23 -13.82
N ASP A 116 -14.11 -13.15 -14.10
CA ASP A 116 -13.84 -14.29 -14.98
C ASP A 116 -13.71 -13.83 -16.43
N LYS A 117 -12.59 -14.21 -17.06
CA LYS A 117 -12.17 -13.78 -18.40
C LYS A 117 -11.54 -14.92 -19.18
N ALA A 118 -11.55 -14.82 -20.50
CA ALA A 118 -10.76 -15.67 -21.40
C ALA A 118 -10.06 -14.83 -22.47
N ASN A 119 -8.92 -15.32 -22.96
CA ASN A 119 -8.17 -14.66 -24.03
C ASN A 119 -7.41 -15.65 -24.91
N LEU A 120 -7.12 -15.20 -26.13
CA LEU A 120 -6.09 -15.79 -26.99
C LEU A 120 -4.72 -15.25 -26.55
N THR A 121 -3.69 -16.09 -26.48
CA THR A 121 -2.33 -15.64 -26.12
C THR A 121 -1.29 -16.09 -27.15
N SER A 122 -0.45 -15.15 -27.58
CA SER A 122 0.68 -15.37 -28.49
C SER A 122 2.03 -15.05 -27.82
N VAL A 123 2.04 -14.98 -26.48
CA VAL A 123 3.23 -14.67 -25.64
C VAL A 123 4.34 -15.70 -25.85
N ALA A 124 3.99 -16.98 -26.00
CA ALA A 124 4.95 -18.07 -26.15
C ALA A 124 5.32 -18.40 -27.63
N GLY A 125 4.81 -17.61 -28.57
CA GLY A 125 4.90 -17.85 -30.01
C GLY A 125 3.52 -17.89 -30.69
N PHE A 126 3.52 -18.07 -32.01
CA PHE A 126 2.29 -18.12 -32.82
C PHE A 126 2.36 -19.15 -33.94
N GLY A 127 1.42 -20.10 -33.96
CA GLY A 127 1.36 -21.21 -34.91
C GLY A 127 0.08 -21.30 -35.72
N THR A 128 -1.08 -21.10 -35.09
CA THR A 128 -2.39 -21.48 -35.63
C THR A 128 -3.41 -20.34 -35.49
N GLY A 129 -4.23 -20.13 -36.52
CA GLY A 129 -5.35 -19.20 -36.47
C GLY A 129 -6.50 -19.74 -35.62
N MET A 130 -7.08 -18.90 -34.77
CA MET A 130 -8.16 -19.28 -33.85
C MET A 130 -9.26 -18.22 -33.81
N ILE A 131 -10.51 -18.66 -33.61
CA ILE A 131 -11.65 -17.81 -33.27
C ILE A 131 -12.18 -18.26 -31.92
N LEU A 132 -12.09 -17.39 -30.91
CA LEU A 132 -12.68 -17.58 -29.60
C LEU A 132 -14.00 -16.80 -29.53
N GLN A 133 -15.07 -17.44 -29.09
CA GLN A 133 -16.40 -16.86 -28.97
C GLN A 133 -17.04 -17.23 -27.64
N VAL A 134 -17.58 -16.23 -26.94
CA VAL A 134 -18.27 -16.42 -25.66
C VAL A 134 -19.71 -15.90 -25.80
N PRO A 135 -20.70 -16.79 -25.93
CA PRO A 135 -22.11 -16.42 -25.88
C PRO A 135 -22.52 -16.01 -24.46
N ASN A 136 -23.13 -14.84 -24.33
CA ASN A 136 -23.68 -14.33 -23.07
C ASN A 136 -25.07 -13.73 -23.32
N GLY A 137 -26.11 -14.44 -22.92
CA GLY A 137 -27.50 -14.08 -23.21
C GLY A 137 -27.79 -13.95 -24.71
N SER A 138 -28.18 -12.74 -25.16
CA SER A 138 -28.43 -12.44 -26.58
C SER A 138 -27.21 -11.87 -27.32
N THR A 139 -26.06 -11.78 -26.66
CA THR A 139 -24.83 -11.23 -27.22
C THR A 139 -23.74 -12.30 -27.33
N THR A 140 -22.76 -12.09 -28.22
CA THR A 140 -21.61 -12.98 -28.35
C THR A 140 -20.37 -12.11 -28.52
N GLU A 141 -19.45 -12.22 -27.58
CA GLU A 141 -18.13 -11.60 -27.66
C GLU A 141 -17.19 -12.52 -28.42
N SER A 142 -16.20 -11.94 -29.12
CA SER A 142 -15.27 -12.71 -29.95
C SER A 142 -13.87 -12.12 -29.98
N ALA A 143 -12.86 -12.99 -30.00
CA ALA A 143 -11.47 -12.65 -30.22
C ALA A 143 -10.90 -13.53 -31.35
N SER A 144 -10.17 -12.91 -32.29
CA SER A 144 -9.57 -13.61 -33.43
C SER A 144 -8.39 -12.80 -34.01
N PHE A 145 -7.91 -13.22 -35.17
CA PHE A 145 -6.88 -12.56 -35.95
C PHE A 145 -7.47 -11.88 -37.19
N GLN A 146 -6.90 -10.75 -37.62
CA GLN A 146 -7.38 -10.05 -38.82
C GLN A 146 -7.10 -10.83 -40.11
N TYR A 147 -6.02 -11.61 -40.13
CA TYR A 147 -5.54 -12.33 -41.30
C TYR A 147 -5.38 -13.83 -41.02
N SER A 148 -5.21 -14.63 -42.08
CA SER A 148 -4.82 -16.03 -41.93
C SER A 148 -3.48 -16.19 -41.20
N ALA A 149 -3.26 -17.34 -40.56
CA ALA A 149 -2.00 -17.62 -39.85
C ALA A 149 -0.79 -17.50 -40.79
N SER A 150 -0.90 -18.02 -42.01
CA SER A 150 0.15 -17.92 -43.02
C SER A 150 0.42 -16.48 -43.47
N THR A 151 -0.60 -15.60 -43.53
CA THR A 151 -0.39 -14.18 -43.82
C THR A 151 0.35 -13.49 -42.67
N LEU A 152 -0.07 -13.71 -41.42
CA LEU A 152 0.61 -13.16 -40.24
C LEU A 152 2.08 -13.60 -40.20
N GLN A 153 2.33 -14.91 -40.32
CA GLN A 153 3.67 -15.48 -40.32
C GLN A 153 4.54 -14.91 -41.44
N ASN A 154 4.11 -15.04 -42.70
CA ASN A 154 4.98 -14.72 -43.84
C ASN A 154 5.08 -13.22 -44.17
N SER A 155 4.07 -12.42 -43.81
CA SER A 155 4.01 -10.99 -44.18
C SER A 155 4.38 -10.04 -43.06
N TYR A 156 4.13 -10.43 -41.80
CA TYR A 156 4.27 -9.53 -40.65
C TYR A 156 5.27 -10.02 -39.61
N LEU A 157 5.40 -11.33 -39.39
CA LEU A 157 6.33 -11.90 -38.41
C LEU A 157 7.68 -12.31 -39.03
N HIS A 158 7.75 -12.51 -40.35
CA HIS A 158 8.99 -12.87 -41.02
C HIS A 158 10.05 -11.75 -40.87
N THR A 159 11.29 -12.12 -40.54
CA THR A 159 12.46 -11.22 -40.47
C THR A 159 12.39 -10.04 -39.49
N ILE A 160 11.50 -10.07 -38.50
CA ILE A 160 11.41 -9.01 -37.46
C ILE A 160 12.31 -9.26 -36.23
N GLY A 161 13.10 -10.33 -36.24
CA GLY A 161 14.07 -10.62 -35.19
C GLY A 161 15.27 -9.67 -35.19
N ALA A 162 16.14 -9.81 -34.20
CA ALA A 162 17.41 -9.09 -34.09
C ALA A 162 18.23 -9.20 -35.39
N ASN A 163 18.73 -8.07 -35.89
CA ASN A 163 19.47 -7.99 -37.15
C ASN A 163 18.72 -8.59 -38.35
N ASN A 164 17.39 -8.48 -38.37
CA ASN A 164 16.49 -9.05 -39.38
C ASN A 164 16.56 -10.57 -39.49
N GLN A 165 16.84 -11.26 -38.38
CA GLN A 165 16.75 -12.72 -38.34
C GLN A 165 15.31 -13.20 -38.55
N ASP A 166 15.19 -14.34 -39.23
CA ASP A 166 13.90 -15.00 -39.44
C ASP A 166 13.38 -15.58 -38.12
N THR A 167 12.11 -15.31 -37.83
CA THR A 167 11.42 -15.77 -36.62
C THR A 167 10.66 -17.07 -36.87
N LEU A 168 10.50 -17.46 -38.14
CA LEU A 168 9.71 -18.61 -38.54
C LEU A 168 10.52 -19.90 -38.46
N SER A 169 9.92 -20.94 -37.91
CA SER A 169 10.43 -22.31 -37.98
C SER A 169 9.51 -23.19 -38.81
N SER A 170 10.06 -24.13 -39.58
CA SER A 170 9.28 -25.08 -40.37
C SER A 170 9.24 -26.47 -39.72
N PHE A 171 8.22 -27.26 -40.06
CA PHE A 171 8.23 -28.69 -39.72
C PHE A 171 9.37 -29.40 -40.47
N SER A 172 10.13 -30.24 -39.75
CA SER A 172 11.35 -30.88 -40.26
C SER A 172 11.11 -32.26 -40.87
N ASP A 173 10.07 -32.97 -40.40
CA ASP A 173 9.68 -34.31 -40.82
C ASP A 173 8.15 -34.47 -40.94
N GLY A 174 7.70 -35.63 -41.42
CA GLY A 174 6.29 -36.00 -41.47
C GLY A 174 5.46 -35.31 -42.57
N PRO A 175 4.13 -35.47 -42.54
CA PRO A 175 3.22 -34.98 -43.59
C PRO A 175 3.20 -33.46 -43.78
N LEU A 176 3.55 -32.67 -42.75
CA LEU A 176 3.59 -31.20 -42.82
C LEU A 176 4.98 -30.64 -43.12
N LYS A 177 5.97 -31.49 -43.47
CA LYS A 177 7.35 -31.06 -43.70
C LYS A 177 7.47 -29.87 -44.65
N ASN A 178 8.32 -28.91 -44.29
CA ASN A 178 8.56 -27.63 -44.96
C ASN A 178 7.42 -26.59 -44.89
N SER A 179 6.26 -26.91 -44.29
CA SER A 179 5.30 -25.87 -43.92
C SER A 179 5.80 -25.13 -42.68
N VAL A 180 5.34 -23.89 -42.50
CA VAL A 180 5.62 -23.12 -41.27
C VAL A 180 4.99 -23.87 -40.09
N ARG A 181 5.79 -24.08 -39.05
CA ARG A 181 5.41 -24.70 -37.79
C ARG A 181 4.87 -23.63 -36.86
N GLU A 182 5.71 -22.64 -36.54
CA GLU A 182 5.38 -21.53 -35.64
C GLU A 182 6.41 -20.40 -35.79
N ALA A 183 6.01 -19.19 -35.40
CA ALA A 183 6.88 -18.03 -35.20
C ALA A 183 7.30 -17.95 -33.73
N ILE A 184 8.58 -17.78 -33.46
CA ILE A 184 9.09 -17.57 -32.09
C ILE A 184 8.75 -16.16 -31.60
N SER A 185 8.34 -16.02 -30.35
CA SER A 185 8.18 -14.71 -29.71
C SER A 185 9.50 -14.21 -29.10
N PRO A 186 9.63 -12.90 -28.82
CA PRO A 186 10.75 -12.38 -28.05
C PRO A 186 10.88 -13.02 -26.67
N THR A 187 9.78 -13.16 -25.94
CA THR A 187 9.74 -13.77 -24.59
C THR A 187 10.32 -15.19 -24.61
N THR A 188 9.94 -16.00 -25.59
CA THR A 188 10.50 -17.35 -25.75
C THR A 188 11.95 -17.31 -26.18
N SER A 189 12.33 -16.47 -27.15
CA SER A 189 13.69 -16.43 -27.70
C SER A 189 14.73 -15.99 -26.68
N VAL A 190 14.44 -14.97 -25.85
CA VAL A 190 15.37 -14.49 -24.81
C VAL A 190 15.44 -15.44 -23.61
N GLY A 191 14.37 -16.20 -23.35
CA GLY A 191 14.36 -17.24 -22.33
C GLY A 191 15.11 -18.53 -22.71
N GLN A 192 15.49 -18.69 -23.99
CA GLN A 192 16.27 -19.85 -24.43
C GLN A 192 17.73 -19.77 -23.96
N ALA A 193 18.24 -20.88 -23.42
CA ALA A 193 19.66 -20.98 -23.08
C ALA A 193 20.54 -20.83 -24.33
N SER A 194 21.71 -20.20 -24.17
CA SER A 194 22.63 -19.95 -25.29
C SER A 194 22.97 -21.23 -26.05
N GLY A 195 22.82 -21.20 -27.38
CA GLY A 195 23.08 -22.34 -28.25
C GLY A 195 21.91 -23.32 -28.40
N GLN A 196 20.81 -23.13 -27.66
CA GLN A 196 19.57 -23.86 -27.89
C GLN A 196 18.81 -23.29 -29.11
N PRO A 197 17.96 -24.11 -29.75
CA PRO A 197 17.11 -23.64 -30.84
C PRO A 197 16.31 -22.39 -30.48
N GLY A 198 16.30 -21.41 -31.39
CA GLY A 198 15.58 -20.16 -31.18
C GLY A 198 16.28 -19.13 -30.28
N SER A 199 17.40 -19.49 -29.62
CA SER A 199 18.21 -18.53 -28.87
C SER A 199 18.83 -17.48 -29.80
N GLY A 200 18.77 -16.20 -29.39
CA GLY A 200 19.39 -15.08 -30.11
C GLY A 200 18.66 -14.61 -31.37
N ILE A 201 17.48 -15.16 -31.70
CA ILE A 201 16.60 -14.60 -32.73
C ILE A 201 16.11 -13.23 -32.30
N TYR A 202 15.69 -13.07 -31.05
CA TYR A 202 15.59 -11.79 -30.36
C TYR A 202 16.72 -11.66 -29.34
N SER A 203 17.10 -10.42 -29.03
CA SER A 203 18.13 -10.14 -28.03
C SER A 203 17.73 -8.97 -27.14
N ASN A 204 17.89 -9.16 -25.84
CA ASN A 204 17.79 -8.09 -24.83
C ASN A 204 18.64 -6.85 -25.18
N THR A 205 19.78 -7.01 -25.84
CA THR A 205 20.66 -5.90 -26.25
C THR A 205 20.05 -4.96 -27.28
N GLN A 206 18.95 -5.33 -27.95
CA GLN A 206 18.21 -4.43 -28.84
C GLN A 206 17.66 -3.21 -28.09
N TRP A 207 17.43 -3.34 -26.78
CA TRP A 207 16.96 -2.27 -25.91
C TRP A 207 18.07 -1.31 -25.46
N ALA A 208 19.34 -1.64 -25.67
CA ALA A 208 20.47 -0.88 -25.13
C ALA A 208 20.45 0.59 -25.54
N SER A 209 20.18 0.89 -26.82
CA SER A 209 20.13 2.28 -27.30
C SER A 209 18.98 3.08 -26.66
N TYR A 210 17.85 2.42 -26.39
CA TYR A 210 16.70 3.06 -25.77
C TYR A 210 16.97 3.32 -24.28
N ILE A 211 17.50 2.35 -23.56
CA ILE A 211 17.92 2.52 -22.17
C ILE A 211 19.03 3.57 -22.02
N ASP A 212 20.03 3.57 -22.91
CA ASP A 212 21.12 4.56 -22.91
C ASP A 212 20.61 5.99 -23.12
N SER A 213 19.51 6.16 -23.86
CA SER A 213 18.88 7.48 -24.03
C SER A 213 18.34 8.08 -22.73
N LEU A 214 18.06 7.23 -21.74
CA LEU A 214 17.60 7.63 -20.40
C LEU A 214 18.74 7.75 -19.38
N LYS A 215 19.98 7.36 -19.70
CA LYS A 215 21.16 7.47 -18.81
C LYS A 215 21.69 8.91 -18.68
N ASN A 216 20.79 9.85 -18.48
CA ASN A 216 21.08 11.24 -18.14
C ASN A 216 19.95 11.78 -17.26
N ALA A 217 20.32 12.57 -16.24
CA ALA A 217 19.38 13.03 -15.23
C ALA A 217 18.17 13.75 -15.82
N ALA A 218 18.36 14.61 -16.82
CA ALA A 218 17.28 15.40 -17.41
C ALA A 218 16.29 14.60 -18.29
N ALA A 219 16.69 13.45 -18.83
CA ALA A 219 15.78 12.56 -19.55
C ALA A 219 15.07 11.60 -18.60
N ALA A 220 15.80 11.05 -17.63
CA ALA A 220 15.23 10.16 -16.62
C ALA A 220 14.13 10.88 -15.82
N ASP A 221 14.39 12.09 -15.35
CA ASP A 221 13.49 12.89 -14.50
C ASP A 221 12.14 13.22 -15.15
N LYS A 222 12.01 13.03 -16.48
CA LYS A 222 10.73 13.20 -17.19
C LYS A 222 9.83 11.99 -17.12
N VAL A 223 10.37 10.83 -16.78
CA VAL A 223 9.63 9.57 -16.80
C VAL A 223 8.91 9.38 -15.47
N HIS A 224 7.58 9.42 -15.53
CA HIS A 224 6.72 9.21 -14.37
C HIS A 224 5.73 8.07 -14.65
N ILE A 225 5.53 7.24 -13.62
CA ILE A 225 4.56 6.15 -13.64
C ILE A 225 3.69 6.23 -12.40
N ALA A 226 2.39 6.06 -12.57
CA ALA A 226 1.44 6.02 -11.46
C ALA A 226 0.25 5.12 -11.74
N GLY A 227 -0.33 4.54 -10.70
CA GLY A 227 -1.44 3.61 -10.82
C GLY A 227 -1.80 2.98 -9.50
N TYR A 228 -2.59 1.91 -9.55
CA TYR A 228 -3.06 1.20 -8.37
C TYR A 228 -2.63 -0.26 -8.44
N PHE A 229 -2.11 -0.74 -7.32
CA PHE A 229 -2.06 -2.16 -7.04
C PHE A 229 -3.34 -2.57 -6.34
N ASN A 230 -4.05 -3.57 -6.87
CA ASN A 230 -5.36 -3.99 -6.35
C ASN A 230 -5.29 -4.85 -5.08
N GLY A 231 -4.08 -5.22 -4.64
CA GLY A 231 -3.88 -6.19 -3.57
C GLY A 231 -3.98 -7.62 -4.10
N ALA A 232 -2.95 -8.42 -3.84
CA ALA A 232 -2.88 -9.80 -4.32
C ALA A 232 -1.89 -10.61 -3.49
N LYS A 233 -1.95 -11.94 -3.64
CA LYS A 233 -0.91 -12.84 -3.16
C LYS A 233 0.26 -12.87 -4.12
N ASP A 234 1.47 -12.83 -3.59
CA ASP A 234 2.67 -13.12 -4.34
C ASP A 234 2.87 -14.64 -4.56
N ALA A 235 3.98 -15.03 -5.19
CA ALA A 235 4.33 -16.42 -5.44
C ALA A 235 4.57 -17.25 -4.16
N ASN A 236 4.87 -16.59 -3.04
CA ASN A 236 5.07 -17.20 -1.73
C ASN A 236 3.77 -17.25 -0.90
N ALA A 237 2.63 -16.89 -1.50
CA ALA A 237 1.32 -16.78 -0.87
C ALA A 237 1.21 -15.70 0.22
N VAL A 238 2.11 -14.70 0.20
CA VAL A 238 2.04 -13.49 1.01
C VAL A 238 1.11 -12.49 0.33
N TYR A 239 0.07 -12.06 1.05
CA TYR A 239 -0.85 -11.05 0.59
C TYR A 239 -0.29 -9.66 0.86
N HIS A 240 -0.29 -8.84 -0.18
CA HIS A 240 0.07 -7.43 -0.16
C HIS A 240 -1.22 -6.61 -0.29
N ASN A 241 -1.40 -5.60 0.57
CA ASN A 241 -2.59 -4.77 0.53
C ASN A 241 -2.59 -3.88 -0.73
N GLY A 242 -3.78 -3.52 -1.21
CA GLY A 242 -3.92 -2.63 -2.35
C GLY A 242 -3.59 -1.18 -1.98
N SER A 243 -2.83 -0.50 -2.84
CA SER A 243 -2.32 0.85 -2.61
C SER A 243 -2.07 1.57 -3.93
N PHE A 244 -2.13 2.91 -3.90
CA PHE A 244 -1.70 3.76 -5.00
C PHE A 244 -0.17 3.88 -5.05
N TYR A 245 0.41 3.77 -6.24
CA TYR A 245 1.83 4.02 -6.46
C TYR A 245 2.02 5.20 -7.40
N SER A 246 3.08 5.97 -7.16
CA SER A 246 3.51 7.04 -8.06
C SER A 246 5.02 7.25 -7.94
N TYR A 247 5.73 7.06 -9.04
CA TYR A 247 7.19 7.03 -9.11
C TYR A 247 7.71 7.92 -10.23
N HIS A 248 8.91 8.45 -10.04
CA HIS A 248 9.70 9.09 -11.10
C HIS A 248 11.03 8.37 -11.26
N LEU A 249 11.59 8.38 -12.47
CA LEU A 249 12.87 7.75 -12.79
C LEU A 249 14.02 8.73 -12.54
N GLU A 250 15.08 8.24 -11.92
CA GLU A 250 16.35 8.96 -11.77
C GLU A 250 17.50 8.14 -12.34
N TRP A 251 18.52 8.84 -12.85
CA TRP A 251 19.79 8.21 -13.26
C TRP A 251 20.91 8.55 -12.28
N ASP A 252 21.45 7.55 -11.59
CA ASP A 252 22.65 7.68 -10.77
C ASP A 252 23.89 7.27 -11.57
N ALA A 253 24.58 8.26 -12.12
CA ALA A 253 25.79 8.05 -12.91
C ALA A 253 26.97 7.52 -12.09
N ALA A 254 27.00 7.72 -10.77
CA ALA A 254 28.09 7.27 -9.91
C ALA A 254 27.98 5.75 -9.63
N GLN A 255 26.76 5.27 -9.45
CA GLN A 255 26.46 3.85 -9.27
C GLN A 255 26.16 3.12 -10.58
N ASN A 256 25.93 3.85 -11.68
CA ASN A 256 25.52 3.33 -12.99
C ASN A 256 24.20 2.54 -12.93
N VAL A 257 23.22 3.07 -12.19
CA VAL A 257 21.90 2.46 -11.99
C VAL A 257 20.79 3.48 -12.19
N PHE A 258 19.59 2.97 -12.50
CA PHE A 258 18.37 3.74 -12.39
C PHE A 258 17.74 3.56 -11.01
N TRP A 259 17.05 4.61 -10.56
CA TRP A 259 16.17 4.55 -9.41
C TRP A 259 14.76 4.89 -9.85
N LEU A 260 13.78 4.04 -9.56
CA LEU A 260 12.41 4.52 -9.44
C LEU A 260 12.24 5.01 -8.00
N SER A 261 12.03 6.31 -7.86
CA SER A 261 11.86 6.98 -6.58
C SER A 261 10.39 7.28 -6.32
N PRO A 262 9.83 6.90 -5.16
CA PRO A 262 8.44 7.20 -4.85
C PRO A 262 8.26 8.72 -4.72
N THR A 263 7.18 9.22 -5.30
CA THR A 263 6.74 10.62 -5.14
C THR A 263 6.01 10.81 -3.80
N GLU A 264 5.73 12.06 -3.44
CA GLU A 264 5.03 12.39 -2.19
C GLU A 264 3.65 11.74 -2.07
N GLN A 265 2.92 11.56 -3.17
CA GLN A 265 1.58 10.99 -3.20
C GLN A 265 1.57 9.46 -3.25
N SER A 266 2.72 8.81 -3.40
CA SER A 266 2.80 7.34 -3.43
C SER A 266 2.47 6.75 -2.06
N GLN A 267 1.57 5.77 -2.02
CA GLN A 267 1.35 4.94 -0.83
C GLN A 267 2.27 3.71 -0.83
N VAL A 268 2.65 3.24 -2.02
CA VAL A 268 3.70 2.23 -2.19
C VAL A 268 5.06 2.91 -2.08
N GLN A 269 5.78 2.62 -1.00
CA GLN A 269 7.07 3.22 -0.67
C GLN A 269 8.25 2.33 -1.07
N GLY A 270 9.46 2.88 -1.00
CA GLY A 270 10.72 2.21 -1.31
C GLY A 270 11.33 2.65 -2.64
N TYR A 271 12.65 2.83 -2.65
CA TYR A 271 13.42 3.17 -3.86
C TYR A 271 13.78 1.88 -4.59
N ILE A 272 13.35 1.74 -5.84
CA ILE A 272 13.63 0.55 -6.66
C ILE A 272 14.90 0.80 -7.46
N LYS A 273 15.96 0.05 -7.15
CA LYS A 273 17.24 0.08 -7.85
C LYS A 273 17.21 -0.86 -9.04
N ILE A 274 17.54 -0.34 -10.22
CA ILE A 274 17.49 -1.09 -11.47
C ILE A 274 18.84 -0.99 -12.19
N ASP A 275 19.52 -2.13 -12.35
CA ASP A 275 20.72 -2.20 -13.20
C ASP A 275 20.30 -2.14 -14.68
N PRO A 276 21.01 -1.38 -15.56
CA PRO A 276 20.67 -1.30 -16.98
C PRO A 276 20.69 -2.65 -17.72
N THR A 277 21.46 -3.63 -17.26
CA THR A 277 21.49 -5.00 -17.81
C THR A 277 20.25 -5.77 -17.41
N GLU A 278 19.84 -5.67 -16.14
CA GLU A 278 18.60 -6.27 -15.66
C GLU A 278 17.38 -5.62 -16.31
N LEU A 279 17.40 -4.32 -16.56
CA LEU A 279 16.36 -3.66 -17.34
C LEU A 279 16.27 -4.20 -18.77
N GLN A 280 17.40 -4.44 -19.44
CA GLN A 280 17.40 -5.09 -20.77
C GLN A 280 16.79 -6.49 -20.72
N ASN A 281 17.11 -7.25 -19.67
CA ASN A 281 16.57 -8.60 -19.47
C ASN A 281 15.06 -8.58 -19.28
N SER A 282 14.53 -7.51 -18.66
CA SER A 282 13.15 -7.37 -18.20
C SER A 282 12.13 -6.94 -19.26
N ILE A 283 12.55 -6.29 -20.35
CA ILE A 283 11.58 -5.68 -21.30
C ILE A 283 10.88 -6.73 -22.18
N TYR A 284 11.62 -7.69 -22.77
CA TYR A 284 10.99 -8.74 -23.59
C TYR A 284 10.39 -9.89 -22.77
N SER A 285 10.90 -10.09 -21.55
CA SER A 285 10.49 -11.13 -20.62
C SER A 285 10.89 -10.67 -19.23
N THR A 286 10.17 -11.05 -18.18
CA THR A 286 10.45 -10.61 -16.80
C THR A 286 11.63 -11.36 -16.17
N LEU A 287 12.76 -11.47 -16.88
CA LEU A 287 13.92 -12.27 -16.45
C LEU A 287 14.88 -11.53 -15.52
N GLY A 288 14.78 -10.20 -15.45
CA GLY A 288 15.66 -9.40 -14.61
C GLY A 288 15.14 -9.25 -13.18
N ASP A 289 16.08 -8.93 -12.29
CA ASP A 289 15.81 -8.67 -10.88
C ASP A 289 16.13 -7.23 -10.50
N VAL A 290 15.49 -6.75 -9.43
CA VAL A 290 15.70 -5.42 -8.83
C VAL A 290 15.91 -5.55 -7.32
N GLU A 291 16.35 -4.47 -6.70
CA GLU A 291 16.47 -4.35 -5.24
C GLU A 291 15.67 -3.16 -4.74
N ILE A 292 15.08 -3.26 -3.55
CA ILE A 292 14.24 -2.23 -2.96
C ILE A 292 14.93 -1.67 -1.72
N TYR A 293 14.97 -0.35 -1.56
CA TYR A 293 15.66 0.30 -0.44
C TYR A 293 14.73 1.27 0.29
N LYS A 294 14.85 1.40 1.62
CA LYS A 294 14.12 2.41 2.39
C LYS A 294 14.66 3.81 2.10
N SER A 295 15.97 3.94 1.93
CA SER A 295 16.67 5.13 1.43
C SER A 295 17.74 4.74 0.40
N LYS A 296 17.98 5.61 -0.59
CA LYS A 296 19.06 5.43 -1.59
C LYS A 296 20.47 5.37 -0.96
N SER A 297 20.62 5.84 0.28
CA SER A 297 21.89 5.79 1.03
C SER A 297 22.10 4.48 1.79
N ASP A 298 21.08 3.62 1.87
CA ASP A 298 21.16 2.39 2.64
C ASP A 298 22.14 1.40 1.98
N THR A 299 22.88 0.68 2.82
CA THR A 299 23.88 -0.29 2.35
C THR A 299 23.29 -1.67 2.10
N THR A 300 22.08 -1.93 2.61
CA THR A 300 21.38 -3.21 2.49
C THR A 300 19.96 -2.98 1.95
N PRO A 301 19.55 -3.73 0.92
CA PRO A 301 18.17 -3.70 0.45
C PRO A 301 17.20 -4.27 1.49
N TYR A 302 15.96 -3.81 1.41
CA TYR A 302 14.81 -4.35 2.12
C TYR A 302 14.57 -5.81 1.70
N GLN A 303 14.25 -6.66 2.69
CA GLN A 303 13.89 -8.06 2.43
C GLN A 303 12.37 -8.20 2.46
N ILE A 304 11.81 -8.59 1.31
CA ILE A 304 10.40 -8.92 1.19
C ILE A 304 10.15 -10.21 1.97
N LEU A 305 9.08 -10.24 2.77
CA LEU A 305 8.74 -11.39 3.60
C LEU A 305 8.66 -12.68 2.77
N ASP A 306 9.25 -13.75 3.29
CA ASP A 306 9.33 -15.08 2.66
C ASP A 306 9.98 -15.13 1.27
N ASN A 307 10.50 -14.01 0.76
CA ASN A 307 11.32 -13.99 -0.44
C ASN A 307 12.74 -14.42 -0.04
N GLY A 308 13.24 -15.54 -0.58
CA GLY A 308 14.50 -16.18 -0.17
C GLY A 308 15.79 -15.36 -0.37
N GLY A 309 15.69 -14.08 -0.70
CA GLY A 309 16.76 -13.10 -0.85
C GLY A 309 16.20 -11.67 -1.01
N SER A 310 17.09 -10.70 -1.18
CA SER A 310 16.72 -9.28 -1.37
C SER A 310 16.49 -8.87 -2.83
N ALA A 311 16.87 -9.73 -3.77
CA ALA A 311 16.55 -9.54 -5.18
C ALA A 311 15.08 -9.91 -5.40
N MET A 312 14.33 -9.01 -6.02
CA MET A 312 12.94 -9.21 -6.42
C MET A 312 12.87 -9.34 -7.94
N ASN A 313 12.18 -10.34 -8.45
CA ASN A 313 11.98 -10.43 -9.88
C ASN A 313 11.03 -9.32 -10.33
N VAL A 314 11.29 -8.70 -11.48
CA VAL A 314 10.42 -7.60 -11.97
C VAL A 314 8.97 -8.03 -12.23
N GLY A 315 8.73 -9.33 -12.43
CA GLY A 315 7.42 -9.91 -12.67
C GLY A 315 6.71 -10.42 -11.42
N ASP A 316 7.28 -10.23 -10.23
CA ASP A 316 6.65 -10.67 -8.98
C ASP A 316 5.29 -9.99 -8.78
N ASN A 317 4.30 -10.76 -8.34
CA ASN A 317 2.92 -10.30 -8.17
C ASN A 317 2.73 -9.55 -6.82
N ASN A 318 3.41 -8.42 -6.68
CA ASN A 318 3.31 -7.53 -5.53
C ASN A 318 3.20 -6.05 -5.98
N GLN A 319 3.18 -5.13 -5.01
CA GLN A 319 3.00 -3.70 -5.25
C GLN A 319 4.12 -3.07 -6.10
N TRP A 320 5.36 -3.57 -5.98
CA TRP A 320 6.50 -3.06 -6.75
C TRP A 320 6.57 -3.67 -8.15
N GLY A 321 6.26 -4.96 -8.30
CA GLY A 321 6.14 -5.61 -9.61
C GLY A 321 5.04 -4.97 -10.47
N THR A 322 3.95 -4.50 -9.86
CA THR A 322 2.90 -3.74 -10.58
C THR A 322 3.42 -2.39 -11.10
N ALA A 323 4.24 -1.66 -10.31
CA ALA A 323 4.88 -0.43 -10.78
C ALA A 323 5.87 -0.72 -11.92
N LEU A 324 6.65 -1.81 -11.81
CA LEU A 324 7.60 -2.23 -12.85
C LEU A 324 6.92 -2.68 -14.13
N ARG A 325 5.76 -3.36 -14.05
CA ARG A 325 4.93 -3.69 -15.22
C ARG A 325 4.63 -2.45 -16.05
N ASP A 326 4.15 -1.39 -15.41
CA ASP A 326 3.81 -0.15 -16.11
C ASP A 326 5.08 0.52 -16.65
N PHE A 327 6.19 0.55 -15.90
CA PHE A 327 7.48 1.04 -16.40
C PHE A 327 7.96 0.31 -17.66
N LEU A 328 7.89 -1.03 -17.67
CA LEU A 328 8.32 -1.86 -18.80
C LEU A 328 7.36 -1.75 -20.01
N THR A 329 6.08 -1.46 -19.75
CA THR A 329 5.08 -1.21 -20.80
C THR A 329 5.44 0.01 -21.64
N GLY A 330 5.99 1.07 -21.03
CA GLY A 330 6.47 2.27 -21.72
C GLY A 330 7.58 1.98 -22.75
N PHE A 331 8.49 1.06 -22.44
CA PHE A 331 9.50 0.59 -23.39
C PHE A 331 8.87 -0.21 -24.53
N THR A 332 8.00 -1.17 -24.19
CA THR A 332 7.33 -2.05 -25.16
C THR A 332 6.62 -1.24 -26.25
N ALA A 333 5.88 -0.20 -25.84
CA ALA A 333 5.13 0.69 -26.73
C ALA A 333 5.97 1.80 -27.38
N GLY A 334 7.16 2.12 -26.86
CA GLY A 334 8.00 3.20 -27.37
C GLY A 334 7.59 4.61 -26.92
N PHE A 335 7.10 4.77 -25.69
CA PHE A 335 6.55 6.03 -25.21
C PHE A 335 7.57 7.04 -24.66
N TYR A 336 8.70 6.57 -24.13
CA TYR A 336 9.69 7.46 -23.53
C TYR A 336 10.45 8.28 -24.58
N GLY A 337 10.59 9.57 -24.30
CA GLY A 337 11.29 10.53 -25.14
C GLY A 337 10.50 11.07 -26.34
N VAL A 338 9.21 10.73 -26.47
CA VAL A 338 8.34 11.18 -27.57
C VAL A 338 7.06 11.85 -27.06
N THR A 339 6.36 12.53 -27.96
CA THR A 339 5.08 13.19 -27.71
C THR A 339 4.03 12.74 -28.73
N GLY A 340 2.80 12.53 -28.27
CA GLY A 340 1.64 12.21 -29.09
C GLY A 340 1.04 13.46 -29.76
N GLN A 341 0.28 13.23 -30.82
CA GLN A 341 -0.52 14.23 -31.53
C GLN A 341 -1.97 13.77 -31.55
N SER A 342 -2.87 14.58 -30.99
CA SER A 342 -4.30 14.26 -30.93
C SER A 342 -4.85 13.90 -32.32
N ALA A 343 -5.77 12.93 -32.35
CA ALA A 343 -6.52 12.56 -33.54
C ALA A 343 -7.38 13.73 -34.06
N ASN A 344 -7.74 14.69 -33.20
CA ASN A 344 -8.33 15.95 -33.63
C ASN A 344 -7.24 16.93 -34.07
N ALA A 345 -7.21 17.25 -35.36
CA ALA A 345 -6.24 18.19 -35.94
C ALA A 345 -6.33 19.63 -35.36
N GLU A 346 -7.46 20.00 -34.76
CA GLU A 346 -7.64 21.31 -34.08
C GLU A 346 -7.00 21.35 -32.69
N VAL A 347 -6.54 20.21 -32.17
CA VAL A 347 -5.79 20.11 -30.91
C VAL A 347 -4.31 20.04 -31.24
N THR A 348 -3.63 21.18 -31.10
CA THR A 348 -2.23 21.35 -31.53
C THR A 348 -1.20 21.19 -30.42
N THR A 349 -1.65 21.13 -29.16
CA THR A 349 -0.75 20.91 -28.02
C THR A 349 -0.24 19.46 -28.04
N PRO A 350 1.09 19.23 -28.07
CA PRO A 350 1.65 17.89 -27.96
C PRO A 350 1.31 17.23 -26.63
N ILE A 351 1.14 15.91 -26.64
CA ILE A 351 0.84 15.11 -25.45
C ILE A 351 2.12 14.44 -24.98
N ASP A 352 2.58 14.70 -23.76
CA ASP A 352 3.80 14.09 -23.23
C ASP A 352 3.59 12.62 -22.88
N LEU A 353 4.30 11.73 -23.57
CA LEU A 353 4.20 10.28 -23.38
C LEU A 353 5.24 9.75 -22.38
N ASN A 354 6.03 10.59 -21.72
CA ASN A 354 6.86 10.13 -20.61
C ASN A 354 6.04 9.78 -19.35
N ASN A 355 4.77 10.18 -19.33
CA ASN A 355 3.84 9.97 -18.22
C ASN A 355 2.80 8.92 -18.58
N ASN A 356 2.67 7.86 -17.76
CA ASN A 356 1.76 6.75 -18.08
C ASN A 356 0.27 7.13 -18.06
N TRP A 357 -0.11 8.21 -17.39
CA TRP A 357 -1.47 8.77 -17.46
C TRP A 357 -1.82 9.40 -18.81
N ASN A 358 -0.90 9.39 -19.79
CA ASN A 358 -1.13 9.83 -21.18
C ASN A 358 -1.00 8.70 -22.22
N TRP A 359 -0.78 7.44 -21.78
CA TRP A 359 -0.55 6.29 -22.66
C TRP A 359 -1.81 5.72 -23.28
N ASP A 360 -2.50 6.56 -24.04
CA ASP A 360 -3.58 6.14 -24.94
C ASP A 360 -2.99 5.23 -26.05
N PRO A 361 -3.51 3.99 -26.25
CA PRO A 361 -3.04 3.07 -27.27
C PRO A 361 -2.94 3.62 -28.69
N THR A 362 -3.63 4.72 -29.01
CA THR A 362 -3.52 5.43 -30.29
C THR A 362 -2.09 5.92 -30.56
N TYR A 363 -1.30 6.17 -29.50
CA TYR A 363 0.09 6.62 -29.63
C TYR A 363 1.11 5.47 -29.61
N GLY A 364 0.66 4.25 -29.30
CA GLY A 364 1.53 3.08 -29.14
C GLY A 364 2.24 2.69 -30.44
N PHE A 365 3.42 2.11 -30.31
CA PHE A 365 4.21 1.59 -31.43
C PHE A 365 4.50 2.64 -32.54
N GLY A 366 4.65 3.90 -32.14
CA GLY A 366 5.01 5.01 -33.04
C GLY A 366 3.85 5.58 -33.86
N GLN A 367 2.61 5.19 -33.57
CA GLN A 367 1.43 5.76 -34.23
C GLN A 367 1.09 7.15 -33.68
N HIS A 368 0.50 8.00 -34.51
CA HIS A 368 -0.01 9.32 -34.12
C HIS A 368 0.95 10.19 -33.27
N LEU A 369 2.26 10.08 -33.50
CA LEU A 369 3.26 10.95 -32.84
C LEU A 369 3.29 12.34 -33.46
N THR A 370 3.79 13.32 -32.70
CA THR A 370 4.05 14.67 -33.21
C THR A 370 4.97 14.62 -34.44
N ASN A 371 4.65 15.43 -35.45
CA ASN A 371 5.33 15.38 -36.75
C ASN A 371 6.86 15.47 -36.63
N GLY A 372 7.56 14.50 -37.24
CA GLY A 372 9.03 14.41 -37.22
C GLY A 372 9.61 13.61 -36.06
N GLN A 373 8.79 13.14 -35.12
CA GLN A 373 9.23 12.22 -34.06
C GLN A 373 9.04 10.76 -34.44
N GLN A 374 9.88 9.90 -33.87
CA GLN A 374 9.83 8.44 -33.95
C GLN A 374 10.32 7.87 -32.62
N PRO A 375 9.78 6.73 -32.16
CA PRO A 375 10.32 6.05 -30.99
C PRO A 375 11.74 5.56 -31.28
N ILE A 376 12.58 5.49 -30.25
CA ILE A 376 13.95 4.95 -30.39
C ILE A 376 13.90 3.47 -30.77
N PHE A 377 13.04 2.72 -30.09
CA PHE A 377 12.74 1.33 -30.38
C PHE A 377 11.37 0.95 -29.80
N THR A 378 10.77 -0.10 -30.33
CA THR A 378 9.48 -0.68 -29.88
C THR A 378 9.56 -2.19 -30.04
N ASP A 379 8.75 -2.95 -29.31
CA ASP A 379 8.67 -4.40 -29.55
C ASP A 379 7.96 -4.68 -30.90
N PRO A 380 8.69 -5.14 -31.94
CA PRO A 380 8.10 -5.34 -33.26
C PRO A 380 7.12 -6.53 -33.28
N TYR A 381 7.28 -7.51 -32.40
CA TYR A 381 6.37 -8.65 -32.32
C TYR A 381 5.04 -8.20 -31.75
N SER A 382 5.05 -7.53 -30.58
CA SER A 382 3.84 -7.00 -29.96
C SER A 382 3.11 -5.98 -30.83
N ALA A 383 3.83 -5.17 -31.62
CA ALA A 383 3.23 -4.24 -32.58
C ALA A 383 2.34 -4.95 -33.62
N VAL A 384 2.74 -6.13 -34.10
CA VAL A 384 1.96 -6.92 -35.07
C VAL A 384 0.65 -7.40 -34.45
N PHE A 385 0.69 -7.93 -33.24
CA PHE A 385 -0.52 -8.42 -32.55
C PHE A 385 -1.44 -7.29 -32.14
N ALA A 386 -0.91 -6.16 -31.68
CA ALA A 386 -1.70 -4.96 -31.38
C ALA A 386 -2.44 -4.41 -32.62
N ALA A 387 -1.82 -4.47 -33.81
CA ALA A 387 -2.41 -3.97 -35.04
C ALA A 387 -3.38 -4.94 -35.74
N HIS A 388 -3.15 -6.25 -35.60
CA HIS A 388 -3.76 -7.26 -36.47
C HIS A 388 -4.40 -8.44 -35.73
N SER A 389 -4.61 -8.34 -34.42
CA SER A 389 -5.24 -9.42 -33.65
C SER A 389 -5.97 -8.94 -32.40
N ASN A 390 -6.76 -9.83 -31.81
CA ASN A 390 -7.30 -9.71 -30.46
C ASN A 390 -6.57 -10.69 -29.52
N SER A 391 -5.25 -10.86 -29.69
CA SER A 391 -4.42 -11.74 -28.88
C SER A 391 -3.31 -10.95 -28.19
N TYR A 392 -2.88 -11.40 -27.01
CA TYR A 392 -1.69 -10.85 -26.37
C TYR A 392 -0.43 -11.13 -27.18
N GLY A 393 0.42 -10.12 -27.32
CA GLY A 393 1.76 -10.21 -27.89
C GLY A 393 2.77 -10.76 -26.88
N SER A 394 3.97 -10.20 -26.83
CA SER A 394 4.99 -10.52 -25.82
C SER A 394 4.95 -9.55 -24.63
N ALA A 395 5.70 -9.90 -23.58
CA ALA A 395 5.89 -9.08 -22.38
C ALA A 395 4.56 -8.56 -21.80
N TYR A 396 4.49 -7.27 -21.45
CA TYR A 396 3.30 -6.61 -20.89
C TYR A 396 2.46 -5.85 -21.93
N SER A 397 2.41 -6.34 -23.17
CA SER A 397 1.55 -5.76 -24.21
C SER A 397 0.05 -5.86 -23.88
N ASP A 398 -0.32 -6.73 -22.94
CA ASP A 398 -1.65 -6.85 -22.38
C ASP A 398 -2.11 -5.59 -21.64
N ALA A 399 -1.21 -4.94 -20.90
CA ALA A 399 -1.51 -3.69 -20.20
C ALA A 399 -1.97 -2.59 -21.17
N LEU A 400 -1.40 -2.53 -22.38
CA LEU A 400 -1.81 -1.61 -23.44
C LEU A 400 -3.20 -1.98 -23.99
N ALA A 401 -3.41 -3.26 -24.27
CA ALA A 401 -4.63 -3.74 -24.90
C ALA A 401 -5.87 -3.66 -23.97
N SER A 402 -5.66 -3.61 -22.65
CA SER A 402 -6.72 -3.46 -21.65
C SER A 402 -7.55 -2.18 -21.77
N GLN A 403 -7.02 -1.16 -22.46
CA GLN A 403 -7.67 0.15 -22.59
C GLN A 403 -8.64 0.23 -23.79
N TYR A 404 -8.64 -0.77 -24.69
CA TYR A 404 -9.56 -0.78 -25.82
C TYR A 404 -11.02 -0.95 -25.37
N ALA A 405 -11.91 -0.12 -25.92
CA ALA A 405 -13.35 -0.23 -25.65
C ALA A 405 -13.98 -1.45 -26.37
N LYS A 406 -13.40 -1.85 -27.51
CA LYS A 406 -13.77 -3.05 -28.28
C LYS A 406 -12.53 -3.64 -28.94
N GLY A 407 -12.56 -4.94 -29.22
CA GLY A 407 -11.45 -5.63 -29.89
C GLY A 407 -10.21 -5.82 -29.02
N GLY A 408 -10.37 -5.67 -27.70
CA GLY A 408 -9.36 -6.14 -26.76
C GLY A 408 -9.31 -7.67 -26.69
N PRO A 409 -8.23 -8.24 -26.14
CA PRO A 409 -8.01 -9.68 -26.05
C PRO A 409 -8.84 -10.40 -24.98
N LEU A 410 -9.37 -9.68 -23.98
CA LEU A 410 -10.16 -10.24 -22.89
C LEU A 410 -11.64 -10.30 -23.25
N LEU A 411 -12.23 -11.50 -23.13
CA LEU A 411 -13.67 -11.74 -23.24
C LEU A 411 -14.24 -12.09 -21.86
N SER A 412 -15.44 -11.60 -21.52
CA SER A 412 -16.07 -11.91 -20.22
C SER A 412 -16.58 -13.34 -20.17
N LEU A 413 -16.23 -14.09 -19.12
CA LEU A 413 -16.78 -15.42 -18.83
C LEU A 413 -17.88 -15.40 -17.76
N TYR A 414 -18.29 -14.22 -17.30
CA TYR A 414 -19.37 -14.03 -16.35
C TYR A 414 -20.67 -13.62 -17.04
N ASP A 415 -21.74 -14.37 -16.80
CA ASP A 415 -23.10 -14.03 -17.20
C ASP A 415 -23.78 -13.25 -16.06
N SER A 416 -23.91 -11.94 -16.25
CA SER A 416 -24.56 -11.05 -15.29
C SER A 416 -26.06 -11.30 -15.12
N GLY A 417 -26.71 -11.92 -16.10
CA GLY A 417 -28.13 -12.28 -16.03
C GLY A 417 -28.36 -13.47 -15.09
N THR A 418 -27.47 -14.45 -15.11
CA THR A 418 -27.55 -15.65 -14.26
C THR A 418 -26.68 -15.58 -12.99
N HIS A 419 -25.81 -14.58 -12.88
CA HIS A 419 -24.82 -14.41 -11.81
C HIS A 419 -23.91 -15.64 -11.66
N ALA A 420 -23.43 -16.16 -12.79
CA ALA A 420 -22.63 -17.39 -12.85
C ALA A 420 -21.67 -17.37 -14.05
N ASN A 421 -20.78 -18.37 -14.11
CA ASN A 421 -19.98 -18.63 -15.31
C ASN A 421 -20.87 -18.88 -16.52
N VAL A 422 -20.43 -18.42 -17.69
CA VAL A 422 -21.05 -18.71 -18.98
C VAL A 422 -21.20 -20.22 -19.20
N SER A 423 -22.22 -20.62 -19.95
CA SER A 423 -22.47 -22.05 -20.22
C SER A 423 -21.48 -22.62 -21.24
N ASP A 424 -21.03 -21.82 -22.20
CA ASP A 424 -20.23 -22.26 -23.33
C ASP A 424 -19.09 -21.29 -23.64
N ILE A 425 -17.92 -21.85 -23.92
CA ILE A 425 -16.77 -21.19 -24.56
C ILE A 425 -16.56 -21.91 -25.88
N ASN A 426 -16.78 -21.21 -26.99
CA ASN A 426 -16.66 -21.79 -28.33
C ASN A 426 -15.31 -21.41 -28.93
N LEU A 427 -14.55 -22.41 -29.37
CA LEU A 427 -13.27 -22.21 -30.03
C LEU A 427 -13.31 -22.86 -31.42
N THR A 428 -12.92 -22.12 -32.44
CA THR A 428 -12.69 -22.68 -33.79
C THR A 428 -11.22 -22.58 -34.14
N LEU A 429 -10.58 -23.71 -34.44
CA LEU A 429 -9.22 -23.76 -34.97
C LEU A 429 -9.27 -23.78 -36.50
N LEU A 430 -8.47 -22.91 -37.13
CA LEU A 430 -8.48 -22.66 -38.57
C LEU A 430 -7.27 -23.28 -39.28
N GLY A 431 -7.40 -23.55 -40.59
CA GLY A 431 -6.28 -23.98 -41.43
C GLY A 431 -5.32 -22.82 -41.70
N ASP A 432 -4.06 -23.10 -42.04
CA ASP A 432 -3.02 -22.04 -42.10
C ASP A 432 -3.32 -20.93 -43.15
N GLY A 433 -3.96 -21.28 -44.26
CA GLY A 433 -4.38 -20.35 -45.31
C GLY A 433 -5.79 -19.77 -45.14
N GLU A 434 -6.51 -20.21 -44.10
CA GLU A 434 -7.87 -19.78 -43.84
C GLU A 434 -7.86 -18.46 -43.09
N THR A 435 -8.54 -17.46 -43.65
CA THR A 435 -8.79 -16.20 -42.93
C THR A 435 -10.04 -16.40 -42.08
N PRO A 436 -10.07 -15.93 -40.83
CA PRO A 436 -11.31 -15.88 -40.05
C PRO A 436 -12.41 -15.20 -40.90
N ASP A 437 -13.43 -15.96 -41.30
CA ASP A 437 -14.38 -15.53 -42.34
C ASP A 437 -15.05 -14.20 -41.97
N SER A 438 -15.09 -13.26 -42.92
CA SER A 438 -15.85 -12.01 -42.82
C SER A 438 -17.38 -12.23 -42.82
N ASN A 439 -17.85 -13.44 -43.19
CA ASN A 439 -19.27 -13.79 -43.28
C ASN A 439 -19.84 -14.43 -41.99
N THR A 440 -19.00 -14.83 -41.03
CA THR A 440 -19.47 -15.05 -39.66
C THR A 440 -19.47 -13.69 -38.97
N ALA A 441 -20.65 -13.10 -38.78
CA ALA A 441 -20.78 -11.95 -37.89
C ALA A 441 -20.11 -12.32 -36.55
N ASN A 442 -19.14 -11.52 -36.11
CA ASN A 442 -18.42 -11.66 -34.83
C ASN A 442 -17.24 -12.68 -34.81
N SER A 443 -16.26 -12.55 -35.72
CA SER A 443 -14.99 -13.30 -35.66
C SER A 443 -13.81 -12.44 -35.16
N TYR A 444 -13.26 -11.55 -36.00
CA TYR A 444 -12.28 -10.52 -35.60
C TYR A 444 -12.99 -9.19 -35.35
N VAL A 445 -12.64 -8.53 -34.24
CA VAL A 445 -13.15 -7.19 -33.91
C VAL A 445 -11.98 -6.22 -33.91
N ALA A 446 -11.99 -5.23 -34.81
CA ALA A 446 -10.91 -4.24 -34.84
C ALA A 446 -10.82 -3.49 -33.50
N PRO A 447 -9.62 -3.42 -32.87
CA PRO A 447 -9.42 -2.61 -31.68
C PRO A 447 -9.91 -1.18 -31.89
N THR A 448 -10.80 -0.72 -31.02
CA THR A 448 -11.41 0.61 -31.13
C THR A 448 -11.37 1.30 -29.78
N MET A 449 -11.02 2.59 -29.80
CA MET A 449 -11.17 3.50 -28.68
C MET A 449 -12.07 4.66 -29.07
N TYR A 450 -12.88 5.11 -28.12
CA TYR A 450 -13.77 6.25 -28.31
C TYR A 450 -13.11 7.49 -27.73
N ASN A 451 -12.04 7.97 -28.37
CA ASN A 451 -11.30 9.17 -27.97
C ASN A 451 -11.46 10.36 -28.93
N TYR A 452 -12.10 10.18 -30.08
CA TYR A 452 -12.36 11.24 -31.05
C TYR A 452 -13.63 11.00 -31.86
N ILE A 453 -14.41 12.07 -32.08
CA ILE A 453 -15.50 12.10 -33.07
C ILE A 453 -15.29 13.33 -33.96
N ALA A 454 -15.16 13.08 -35.27
CA ALA A 454 -15.07 14.15 -36.26
C ALA A 454 -16.41 14.88 -36.45
N PRO A 455 -16.41 16.19 -36.73
CA PRO A 455 -17.65 16.94 -36.94
C PRO A 455 -18.33 16.59 -38.26
N THR A 456 -19.66 16.50 -38.24
CA THR A 456 -20.47 16.34 -39.46
C THR A 456 -20.49 17.65 -40.26
N GLY A 457 -19.91 17.66 -41.46
CA GLY A 457 -19.92 18.82 -42.35
C GLY A 457 -18.78 19.82 -42.13
N GLY A 458 -17.72 19.43 -41.39
CA GLY A 458 -16.47 20.18 -41.27
C GLY A 458 -16.35 21.04 -40.00
N HIS A 459 -17.42 21.26 -39.24
CA HIS A 459 -17.40 22.07 -38.01
C HIS A 459 -18.25 21.45 -36.91
N TYR A 460 -17.83 21.61 -35.65
CA TYR A 460 -18.61 21.20 -34.48
C TYR A 460 -19.83 22.10 -34.29
N GLN A 461 -20.87 21.56 -33.64
CA GLN A 461 -22.08 22.32 -33.36
C GLN A 461 -21.83 23.37 -32.27
N THR A 462 -22.27 24.60 -32.52
CA THR A 462 -22.34 25.65 -31.50
C THR A 462 -23.55 25.45 -30.59
N MET A 463 -23.41 25.75 -29.31
CA MET A 463 -24.53 25.60 -28.37
C MET A 463 -25.63 26.63 -28.58
N PRO A 464 -26.92 26.24 -28.43
CA PRO A 464 -28.01 27.18 -28.51
C PRO A 464 -27.96 28.17 -27.34
N ALA A 465 -28.38 29.42 -27.58
CA ALA A 465 -28.51 30.43 -26.53
C ALA A 465 -29.67 30.14 -25.56
N THR A 466 -30.66 29.36 -26.01
CA THR A 466 -31.87 28.99 -25.25
C THR A 466 -31.87 27.49 -25.01
N GLU A 467 -32.32 27.08 -23.83
CA GLU A 467 -32.58 25.68 -23.52
C GLU A 467 -33.70 25.14 -24.43
N GLY A 468 -33.35 24.20 -25.32
CA GLY A 468 -34.23 23.72 -26.39
C GLY A 468 -35.45 22.90 -25.92
N ASP A 469 -35.38 22.35 -24.71
CA ASP A 469 -36.48 21.66 -24.03
C ASP A 469 -36.31 21.81 -22.51
N PRO A 470 -37.05 22.72 -21.84
CA PRO A 470 -36.91 22.98 -20.41
C PRO A 470 -37.47 21.85 -19.53
N GLY A 471 -38.05 20.79 -20.11
CA GLY A 471 -38.53 19.60 -19.40
C GLY A 471 -37.53 18.46 -19.30
N THR A 472 -36.40 18.51 -20.01
CA THR A 472 -35.38 17.43 -20.04
C THR A 472 -34.08 17.87 -19.37
N PHE A 473 -33.60 17.06 -18.43
CA PHE A 473 -32.49 17.42 -17.55
C PHE A 473 -31.17 16.84 -18.07
N ARG A 474 -30.49 17.60 -18.94
CA ARG A 474 -29.24 17.13 -19.56
C ARG A 474 -28.08 17.28 -18.59
N SER A 475 -27.41 16.18 -18.28
CA SER A 475 -26.31 16.19 -17.32
C SER A 475 -25.07 15.41 -17.73
N LEU A 476 -23.93 15.88 -17.26
CA LEU A 476 -22.63 15.24 -17.35
C LEU A 476 -22.12 15.04 -15.92
N THR A 477 -21.84 13.81 -15.52
CA THR A 477 -21.19 13.52 -14.24
C THR A 477 -19.72 13.20 -14.46
N LEU A 478 -18.84 13.79 -13.67
CA LEU A 478 -17.42 13.45 -13.59
C LEU A 478 -17.18 12.65 -12.31
N THR A 479 -16.51 11.51 -12.44
CA THR A 479 -16.01 10.73 -11.30
C THR A 479 -14.50 10.97 -11.18
N LEU A 480 -14.12 11.60 -10.08
CA LEU A 480 -12.78 12.11 -9.75
C LEU A 480 -12.21 11.44 -8.49
N GLN A 481 -12.59 10.18 -8.27
CA GLN A 481 -12.11 9.34 -7.18
C GLN A 481 -11.90 7.91 -7.70
N ASN A 482 -10.85 7.25 -7.21
CA ASN A 482 -10.66 5.81 -7.36
C ASN A 482 -9.91 5.23 -6.15
N ALA A 483 -10.42 4.11 -5.64
CA ALA A 483 -9.98 3.54 -4.36
C ALA A 483 -9.92 4.62 -3.26
N SER A 484 -8.77 4.74 -2.58
CA SER A 484 -8.53 5.73 -1.53
C SER A 484 -8.02 7.09 -2.04
N MET A 485 -7.89 7.28 -3.36
CA MET A 485 -7.36 8.53 -3.93
C MET A 485 -8.46 9.36 -4.57
N ARG A 486 -8.38 10.67 -4.38
CA ARG A 486 -9.36 11.65 -4.89
C ARG A 486 -8.64 12.91 -5.33
N LEU A 487 -9.20 13.60 -6.33
CA LEU A 487 -8.73 14.94 -6.69
C LEU A 487 -8.83 15.88 -5.47
N ASN A 488 -7.82 16.74 -5.26
CA ASN A 488 -7.81 17.74 -4.20
C ASN A 488 -8.99 18.72 -4.34
N ASP A 489 -9.61 19.08 -3.22
CA ASP A 489 -10.77 19.98 -3.18
C ASP A 489 -10.45 21.38 -3.72
N ASP A 490 -9.19 21.82 -3.62
CA ASP A 490 -8.72 23.12 -4.10
C ASP A 490 -8.29 23.12 -5.59
N VAL A 491 -8.29 21.95 -6.26
CA VAL A 491 -7.89 21.87 -7.66
C VAL A 491 -9.00 22.44 -8.55
N PRO A 492 -8.71 23.45 -9.39
CA PRO A 492 -9.72 24.03 -10.26
C PRO A 492 -10.16 23.02 -11.32
N VAL A 493 -11.47 22.85 -11.47
CA VAL A 493 -12.09 22.17 -12.59
C VAL A 493 -12.83 23.22 -13.41
N THR A 494 -12.63 23.21 -14.74
CA THR A 494 -13.32 24.10 -15.68
C THR A 494 -13.92 23.29 -16.81
N LEU A 495 -15.19 23.54 -17.13
CA LEU A 495 -15.81 23.00 -18.34
C LEU A 495 -15.83 24.08 -19.42
N GLN A 496 -15.14 23.85 -20.53
CA GLN A 496 -15.17 24.72 -21.70
C GLN A 496 -16.11 24.16 -22.76
N ILE A 497 -16.90 25.05 -23.35
CA ILE A 497 -17.95 24.73 -24.31
C ILE A 497 -17.60 25.44 -25.62
N TYR A 498 -17.63 24.70 -26.72
CA TYR A 498 -17.31 25.24 -28.04
C TYR A 498 -18.32 26.32 -28.48
N GLY A 499 -17.81 27.53 -28.73
CA GLY A 499 -18.57 28.72 -29.13
C GLY A 499 -18.53 29.03 -30.63
N GLY A 500 -17.81 28.23 -31.42
CA GLY A 500 -17.54 28.48 -32.84
C GLY A 500 -16.05 28.66 -33.13
N GLU A 501 -15.73 29.23 -34.28
CA GLU A 501 -14.35 29.52 -34.70
C GLU A 501 -14.15 31.02 -34.90
N ASP A 502 -12.91 31.48 -34.69
CA ASP A 502 -12.50 32.84 -35.04
C ASP A 502 -12.30 33.01 -36.57
N SER A 503 -11.93 34.21 -37.01
CA SER A 503 -11.71 34.49 -38.44
C SER A 503 -10.54 33.72 -39.07
N SER A 504 -9.70 33.08 -38.25
CA SER A 504 -8.56 32.26 -38.67
C SER A 504 -8.86 30.77 -38.59
N GLY A 505 -10.09 30.38 -38.19
CA GLY A 505 -10.50 28.99 -38.02
C GLY A 505 -10.13 28.39 -36.67
N HIS A 506 -9.68 29.18 -35.68
CA HIS A 506 -9.36 28.63 -34.35
C HIS A 506 -10.61 28.52 -33.47
N PRO A 507 -10.76 27.43 -32.70
CA PRO A 507 -11.88 27.28 -31.75
C PRO A 507 -11.97 28.39 -30.71
N ILE A 508 -13.18 28.92 -30.50
CA ILE A 508 -13.55 29.84 -29.43
C ILE A 508 -14.19 29.05 -28.30
N TRP A 509 -13.79 29.33 -27.05
CA TRP A 509 -14.25 28.61 -25.86
C TRP A 509 -15.01 29.50 -24.89
N HIS A 510 -16.17 29.04 -24.45
CA HIS A 510 -16.91 29.63 -23.33
C HIS A 510 -16.74 28.76 -22.09
N SER A 511 -16.33 29.35 -20.97
CA SER A 511 -15.94 28.59 -19.78
C SER A 511 -17.01 28.63 -18.71
N ALA A 512 -17.26 27.52 -18.04
CA ALA A 512 -17.96 27.45 -16.77
C ALA A 512 -16.93 27.12 -15.68
N SER A 513 -16.62 28.10 -14.83
CA SER A 513 -15.68 27.95 -13.72
C SER A 513 -16.44 27.53 -12.47
N MET A 514 -16.00 26.44 -11.85
CA MET A 514 -16.54 25.95 -10.58
C MET A 514 -15.67 26.48 -9.45
N THR A 515 -15.84 27.76 -9.13
CA THR A 515 -15.07 28.43 -8.08
C THR A 515 -16.02 29.01 -7.03
N GLY A 516 -15.89 28.56 -5.79
CA GLY A 516 -16.62 29.04 -4.62
C GLY A 516 -15.97 28.50 -3.34
N SER A 517 -16.29 29.07 -2.17
CA SER A 517 -15.83 28.59 -0.86
C SER A 517 -16.47 27.26 -0.42
N ASP A 518 -17.28 26.66 -1.28
CA ASP A 518 -17.94 25.38 -1.09
C ASP A 518 -17.23 24.34 -1.97
N THR A 519 -17.06 23.13 -1.46
CA THR A 519 -16.41 22.00 -2.12
C THR A 519 -16.83 21.81 -3.60
N PRO A 520 -15.91 21.40 -4.51
CA PRO A 520 -16.24 21.14 -5.92
C PRO A 520 -17.25 19.99 -6.09
N TRP A 521 -17.41 19.16 -5.07
CA TRP A 521 -18.31 18.02 -5.01
C TRP A 521 -19.76 18.48 -4.91
N ALA A 522 -20.37 18.85 -6.03
CA ALA A 522 -21.77 19.27 -6.09
C ALA A 522 -22.39 19.04 -7.46
N THR A 523 -23.71 19.20 -7.54
CA THR A 523 -24.39 19.44 -8.81
C THR A 523 -24.33 20.94 -9.13
N TRP A 524 -23.65 21.28 -10.23
CA TRP A 524 -23.49 22.63 -10.76
C TRP A 524 -24.52 22.89 -11.86
N ASN A 525 -25.48 23.75 -11.57
CA ASN A 525 -26.51 24.18 -12.51
C ASN A 525 -25.98 25.30 -13.40
N PHE A 526 -26.11 25.14 -14.72
CA PHE A 526 -26.06 26.26 -15.64
C PHE A 526 -27.28 27.17 -15.43
N ASN A 527 -27.05 28.43 -15.09
CA ASN A 527 -28.11 29.36 -14.76
C ASN A 527 -28.86 29.82 -16.02
N LEU A 528 -30.18 29.85 -15.90
CA LEU A 528 -31.10 30.29 -16.94
C LEU A 528 -31.78 31.61 -16.55
N ASP A 529 -32.02 32.48 -17.53
CA ASP A 529 -32.86 33.66 -17.34
C ASP A 529 -34.37 33.32 -17.35
N ALA A 530 -35.22 34.32 -17.16
CA ALA A 530 -36.68 34.13 -17.13
C ALA A 530 -37.30 33.63 -18.46
N ASN A 531 -36.52 33.58 -19.55
CA ASN A 531 -36.92 33.10 -20.86
C ASN A 531 -36.22 31.76 -21.22
N ASN A 532 -35.59 31.10 -20.24
CA ASN A 532 -34.79 29.88 -20.41
C ASN A 532 -33.54 30.07 -21.29
N ASN A 533 -32.99 31.29 -21.36
CA ASN A 533 -31.69 31.50 -22.00
C ASN A 533 -30.56 31.24 -21.02
N TYR A 534 -29.50 30.62 -21.50
CA TYR A 534 -28.27 30.50 -20.73
C TYR A 534 -27.65 31.86 -20.45
N ILE A 535 -27.27 32.10 -19.19
CA ILE A 535 -26.61 33.35 -18.80
C ILE A 535 -25.12 33.24 -19.15
N LEU A 536 -24.73 33.81 -20.29
CA LEU A 536 -23.35 33.98 -20.72
C LEU A 536 -22.89 35.42 -20.44
N ASN A 537 -21.85 35.57 -19.63
CA ASN A 537 -21.28 36.86 -19.25
C ASN A 537 -20.47 37.49 -20.40
N ALA A 538 -20.22 38.79 -20.31
CA ALA A 538 -19.48 39.55 -21.32
C ALA A 538 -18.01 39.11 -21.47
N ASP A 539 -17.45 38.45 -20.45
CA ASP A 539 -16.11 37.87 -20.47
C ASP A 539 -16.07 36.45 -21.11
N GLY A 540 -17.21 35.95 -21.59
CA GLY A 540 -17.32 34.63 -22.21
C GLY A 540 -17.49 33.48 -21.20
N THR A 541 -17.81 33.77 -19.93
CA THR A 541 -18.08 32.74 -18.91
C THR A 541 -19.57 32.45 -18.75
N TYR A 542 -19.94 31.17 -18.65
CA TYR A 542 -21.30 30.78 -18.26
C TYR A 542 -21.49 30.95 -16.75
N SER A 543 -22.63 31.51 -16.36
CA SER A 543 -23.03 31.59 -14.95
C SER A 543 -23.49 30.22 -14.47
N VAL A 544 -22.84 29.69 -13.43
CA VAL A 544 -23.19 28.42 -12.79
C VAL A 544 -23.41 28.60 -11.29
N THR A 545 -24.28 27.78 -10.68
CA THR A 545 -24.49 27.74 -9.22
C THR A 545 -24.49 26.31 -8.70
N ALA A 546 -23.84 26.08 -7.55
CA ALA A 546 -23.92 24.79 -6.86
C ALA A 546 -25.30 24.62 -6.21
N LEU A 547 -25.92 23.45 -6.39
CA LEU A 547 -27.16 23.07 -5.74
C LEU A 547 -26.91 22.64 -4.28
N PRO A 548 -27.53 23.29 -3.28
CA PRO A 548 -27.36 22.92 -1.87
C PRO A 548 -27.76 21.47 -1.60
N GLY A 549 -27.00 20.77 -0.75
CA GLY A 549 -27.33 19.41 -0.29
C GLY A 549 -27.10 18.29 -1.31
N THR A 550 -26.40 18.57 -2.42
CA THR A 550 -26.09 17.59 -3.48
C THR A 550 -24.66 17.05 -3.43
N SER A 551 -23.93 17.29 -2.33
CA SER A 551 -22.51 16.97 -2.26
C SER A 551 -22.28 15.47 -2.12
N VAL A 552 -21.60 14.90 -3.11
CA VAL A 552 -21.09 13.54 -3.09
C VAL A 552 -19.58 13.65 -3.34
N PRO A 553 -18.74 13.48 -2.31
CA PRO A 553 -17.28 13.47 -2.43
C PRO A 553 -16.78 12.69 -3.66
N GLY A 554 -15.84 13.28 -4.39
CA GLY A 554 -15.26 12.65 -5.59
C GLY A 554 -16.17 12.62 -6.83
N SER A 555 -17.38 13.19 -6.76
CA SER A 555 -18.32 13.28 -7.88
C SER A 555 -18.75 14.73 -8.10
N MET A 556 -18.80 15.12 -9.37
CA MET A 556 -19.24 16.44 -9.80
C MET A 556 -20.24 16.28 -10.94
N THR A 557 -21.40 16.93 -10.85
CA THR A 557 -22.42 16.83 -11.91
C THR A 557 -22.72 18.19 -12.49
N PHE A 558 -22.63 18.32 -13.82
CA PHE A 558 -23.12 19.48 -14.56
C PHE A 558 -24.57 19.25 -14.95
N ALA A 559 -25.44 20.17 -14.59
CA ALA A 559 -26.86 20.11 -14.84
C ALA A 559 -27.32 21.25 -15.74
N HIS A 560 -28.38 21.01 -16.52
CA HIS A 560 -28.83 21.90 -17.59
C HIS A 560 -27.73 22.16 -18.62
N LEU A 561 -26.87 21.18 -18.90
CA LEU A 561 -25.72 21.36 -19.79
C LEU A 561 -26.14 21.96 -21.16
N PRO A 562 -25.52 23.07 -21.62
CA PRO A 562 -25.72 23.57 -22.98
C PRO A 562 -25.40 22.49 -24.00
N THR A 563 -26.41 22.10 -24.79
CA THR A 563 -26.36 20.92 -25.67
C THR A 563 -27.00 21.25 -27.02
N ALA A 564 -26.34 20.88 -28.11
CA ALA A 564 -26.86 21.11 -29.46
C ALA A 564 -28.09 20.24 -29.77
N ALA A 565 -29.02 20.76 -30.59
CA ALA A 565 -30.24 20.05 -30.98
C ALA A 565 -29.95 18.73 -31.71
N SER A 566 -28.98 18.73 -32.63
CA SER A 566 -28.50 17.52 -33.31
C SER A 566 -27.11 17.75 -33.90
N GLY A 567 -26.30 16.71 -33.95
CA GLY A 567 -24.95 16.72 -34.53
C GLY A 567 -23.87 16.41 -33.49
N VAL A 568 -22.60 16.67 -33.84
CA VAL A 568 -21.45 16.44 -32.95
C VAL A 568 -21.05 17.75 -32.27
N SER A 569 -21.04 17.71 -30.95
CA SER A 569 -20.65 18.78 -30.05
C SER A 569 -19.25 18.54 -29.50
N TRP A 570 -18.51 19.60 -29.18
CA TRP A 570 -17.19 19.52 -28.56
C TRP A 570 -17.14 20.34 -27.27
N TYR A 571 -16.69 19.68 -26.21
CA TYR A 571 -16.44 20.23 -24.88
C TYR A 571 -14.99 19.96 -24.49
N ARG A 572 -14.45 20.74 -23.57
CA ARG A 572 -13.20 20.41 -22.87
C ARG A 572 -13.41 20.41 -21.37
N VAL A 573 -12.94 19.36 -20.71
CA VAL A 573 -12.81 19.32 -19.26
C VAL A 573 -11.37 19.66 -18.93
N VAL A 574 -11.15 20.76 -18.22
CA VAL A 574 -9.82 21.20 -17.78
C VAL A 574 -9.71 20.94 -16.29
N VAL A 575 -8.71 20.16 -15.88
CA VAL A 575 -8.46 19.80 -14.49
C VAL A 575 -7.06 20.29 -14.12
N GLY A 576 -6.97 21.12 -13.07
CA GLY A 576 -5.71 21.71 -12.61
C GLY A 576 -5.24 22.92 -13.43
N ASP A 577 -4.08 23.42 -13.03
CA ASP A 577 -3.37 24.55 -13.62
C ASP A 577 -1.87 24.27 -13.70
N GLY A 578 -1.12 25.17 -14.35
CA GLY A 578 0.33 25.05 -14.52
C GLY A 578 0.74 23.78 -15.28
N ASP A 579 1.84 23.16 -14.85
CA ASP A 579 2.44 22.00 -15.51
C ASP A 579 1.65 20.69 -15.28
N ALA A 580 0.87 20.62 -14.18
CA ALA A 580 0.02 19.47 -13.87
C ALA A 580 -1.36 19.52 -14.55
N GLN A 581 -1.69 20.63 -15.24
CA GLN A 581 -2.97 20.79 -15.92
C GLN A 581 -3.17 19.71 -16.99
N LYS A 582 -4.37 19.12 -16.99
CA LYS A 582 -4.82 18.27 -18.09
C LYS A 582 -6.10 18.77 -18.72
N ILE A 583 -6.13 18.73 -20.06
CA ILE A 583 -7.29 19.08 -20.88
C ILE A 583 -7.78 17.81 -21.55
N TYR A 584 -9.00 17.40 -21.22
CA TYR A 584 -9.72 16.32 -21.88
C TYR A 584 -10.65 16.89 -22.94
N ASN A 585 -10.58 16.38 -24.15
CA ASN A 585 -11.51 16.70 -25.23
C ASN A 585 -12.66 15.71 -25.23
N LEU A 586 -13.87 16.20 -24.93
CA LEU A 586 -15.10 15.43 -24.88
C LEU A 586 -15.97 15.75 -26.10
N TYR A 587 -16.31 14.73 -26.86
CA TYR A 587 -17.18 14.81 -28.03
C TYR A 587 -18.49 14.11 -27.74
N THR A 588 -19.62 14.74 -28.09
CA THR A 588 -20.94 14.13 -27.91
C THR A 588 -21.79 14.26 -29.16
N THR A 589 -22.44 13.16 -29.56
CA THR A 589 -23.42 13.13 -30.63
C THR A 589 -24.81 13.29 -30.02
N THR A 590 -25.58 14.25 -30.53
CA THR A 590 -26.91 14.57 -30.01
C THR A 590 -28.02 14.44 -31.06
N SER A 591 -29.23 14.20 -30.58
CA SER A 591 -30.47 14.22 -31.36
C SER A 591 -31.63 14.66 -30.47
N GLY A 592 -32.39 15.66 -30.90
CA GLY A 592 -33.49 16.23 -30.11
C GLY A 592 -33.01 16.82 -28.77
N TYR A 593 -31.82 17.43 -28.74
CA TYR A 593 -31.13 17.93 -27.54
C TYR A 593 -30.69 16.86 -26.52
N GLN A 594 -30.88 15.57 -26.79
CA GLN A 594 -30.42 14.48 -25.93
C GLN A 594 -29.19 13.79 -26.52
N PHE A 595 -28.42 13.08 -25.70
CA PHE A 595 -27.25 12.32 -26.14
C PHE A 595 -27.67 11.03 -26.83
N VAL A 596 -27.09 10.71 -27.98
CA VAL A 596 -27.37 9.44 -28.67
C VAL A 596 -26.81 8.29 -27.84
N ALA A 597 -27.64 7.29 -27.55
CA ALA A 597 -27.29 6.14 -26.73
C ALA A 597 -26.79 4.98 -27.60
N ALA A 598 -25.59 5.11 -28.12
CA ALA A 598 -24.91 4.07 -28.89
C ALA A 598 -23.39 4.19 -28.75
N ASP A 599 -22.68 3.07 -28.81
CA ASP A 599 -21.21 3.07 -28.64
C ASP A 599 -20.52 3.99 -29.65
N GLY A 600 -19.55 4.77 -29.17
CA GLY A 600 -18.84 5.77 -29.98
C GLY A 600 -19.65 7.02 -30.32
N SER A 601 -20.89 7.15 -29.81
CA SER A 601 -21.66 8.41 -29.92
C SER A 601 -21.15 9.48 -28.96
N GLN A 602 -20.46 9.08 -27.89
CA GLN A 602 -19.68 9.95 -27.03
C GLN A 602 -18.25 9.43 -27.02
N ALA A 603 -17.29 10.35 -27.00
CA ALA A 603 -15.87 10.03 -26.98
C ALA A 603 -15.12 11.01 -26.08
N ILE A 604 -14.11 10.55 -25.38
CA ILE A 604 -13.23 11.39 -24.58
C ILE A 604 -11.80 10.88 -24.67
N ASP A 605 -10.85 11.79 -24.83
CA ASP A 605 -9.42 11.45 -24.87
C ASP A 605 -8.79 11.42 -23.48
N GLY A 606 -7.47 11.29 -23.43
CA GLY A 606 -6.70 11.46 -22.20
C GLY A 606 -6.86 10.33 -21.18
N LEU A 607 -7.25 9.13 -21.60
CA LEU A 607 -7.50 7.93 -20.78
C LEU A 607 -8.76 7.97 -19.89
N ALA A 608 -9.62 8.96 -20.05
CA ALA A 608 -10.92 8.95 -19.40
C ALA A 608 -11.88 7.94 -20.10
N ALA A 609 -12.83 7.39 -19.35
CA ALA A 609 -13.80 6.42 -19.85
C ALA A 609 -15.23 6.93 -19.72
N ILE A 610 -16.08 6.66 -20.72
CA ILE A 610 -17.49 7.04 -20.69
C ILE A 610 -18.36 5.86 -20.25
N THR A 611 -19.30 6.10 -19.34
CA THR A 611 -20.35 5.17 -18.96
C THR A 611 -21.72 5.74 -19.29
N MET A 612 -22.52 4.96 -20.03
CA MET A 612 -23.86 5.32 -20.47
C MET A 612 -24.92 4.50 -19.70
N PRO A 613 -26.06 5.10 -19.30
CA PRO A 613 -27.12 4.37 -18.62
C PRO A 613 -27.96 3.48 -19.55
N GLY A 614 -27.75 3.54 -20.88
CA GLY A 614 -28.44 2.71 -21.86
C GLY A 614 -27.75 2.71 -23.24
N HIS A 615 -28.13 1.76 -24.10
CA HIS A 615 -27.48 1.48 -25.39
C HIS A 615 -28.44 1.54 -26.59
N SER A 616 -29.60 2.21 -26.45
CA SER A 616 -30.52 2.41 -27.57
C SER A 616 -31.28 3.74 -27.46
N GLY A 617 -31.43 4.46 -28.57
CA GLY A 617 -32.19 5.71 -28.63
C GLY A 617 -31.36 6.91 -28.15
N THR A 618 -31.88 7.64 -27.18
CA THR A 618 -31.23 8.82 -26.58
C THR A 618 -31.30 8.75 -25.05
N VAL A 619 -30.33 9.39 -24.39
CA VAL A 619 -30.25 9.54 -22.93
C VAL A 619 -30.03 11.01 -22.56
N GLU A 620 -30.46 11.37 -21.36
CA GLU A 620 -30.28 12.73 -20.83
C GLU A 620 -28.97 12.88 -20.06
N THR A 621 -28.37 11.77 -19.62
CA THR A 621 -27.20 11.79 -18.75
C THR A 621 -26.19 10.72 -19.15
N PHE A 622 -24.92 11.02 -18.89
CA PHE A 622 -23.82 10.06 -18.94
C PHE A 622 -22.73 10.45 -17.95
N THR A 623 -21.86 9.49 -17.63
CA THR A 623 -20.74 9.67 -16.70
C THR A 623 -19.41 9.59 -17.45
N VAL A 624 -18.47 10.44 -17.06
CA VAL A 624 -17.06 10.37 -17.44
C VAL A 624 -16.27 9.97 -16.20
N ASN A 625 -15.67 8.78 -16.24
CA ASN A 625 -14.77 8.29 -15.23
C ASN A 625 -13.35 8.74 -15.58
N MET A 626 -12.76 9.61 -14.76
CA MET A 626 -11.37 10.05 -14.94
C MET A 626 -10.38 9.03 -14.38
N PHE A 627 -10.86 8.02 -13.69
CA PHE A 627 -10.05 6.90 -13.21
C PHE A 627 -10.72 5.61 -13.67
N ASN A 628 -9.96 4.69 -14.25
CA ASN A 628 -10.50 3.44 -14.77
C ASN A 628 -9.64 2.26 -14.31
N GLY A 629 -10.22 1.38 -13.50
CA GLY A 629 -9.54 0.19 -12.99
C GLY A 629 -8.28 0.55 -12.21
N THR A 630 -7.12 0.09 -12.71
CA THR A 630 -5.82 0.21 -12.05
C THR A 630 -4.97 1.37 -12.56
N SER A 631 -5.44 2.16 -13.52
CA SER A 631 -4.70 3.31 -14.04
C SER A 631 -5.16 4.63 -13.41
N THR A 632 -4.34 5.67 -13.57
CA THR A 632 -4.73 7.07 -13.35
C THR A 632 -4.69 7.81 -14.68
N SER A 633 -5.63 8.73 -14.90
CA SER A 633 -5.58 9.65 -16.04
C SER A 633 -5.10 11.05 -15.66
N LEU A 634 -4.92 11.33 -14.38
CA LEU A 634 -4.48 12.64 -13.87
C LEU A 634 -3.06 12.56 -13.32
N ASP A 635 -2.38 13.71 -13.33
CA ASP A 635 -1.12 13.89 -12.61
C ASP A 635 -1.34 13.57 -11.11
N PRO A 636 -0.56 12.64 -10.53
CA PRO A 636 -0.65 12.29 -9.12
C PRO A 636 -0.57 13.49 -8.17
N SER A 637 0.12 14.58 -8.52
CA SER A 637 0.24 15.77 -7.67
C SER A 637 -1.10 16.48 -7.42
N LEU A 638 -2.11 16.24 -8.26
CA LEU A 638 -3.46 16.77 -8.10
C LEU A 638 -4.31 15.94 -7.14
N LEU A 639 -3.80 14.81 -6.65
CA LEU A 639 -4.54 13.83 -5.85
C LEU A 639 -4.09 13.87 -4.39
N HIS A 640 -5.01 13.50 -3.49
CA HIS A 640 -4.72 13.16 -2.10
C HIS A 640 -5.39 11.83 -1.74
N GLN A 641 -4.85 11.20 -0.71
CA GLN A 641 -5.55 10.13 -0.02
C GLN A 641 -6.74 10.73 0.73
N TYR A 642 -7.94 10.23 0.46
CA TYR A 642 -9.17 10.60 1.16
C TYR A 642 -9.57 9.51 2.14
N THR A 643 -9.94 9.91 3.36
CA THR A 643 -9.97 9.02 4.52
C THR A 643 -11.33 8.93 5.22
N ASP A 644 -12.37 9.56 4.64
CA ASP A 644 -13.72 9.51 5.22
C ASP A 644 -14.36 8.13 5.02
N SER A 645 -14.49 7.41 6.13
CA SER A 645 -15.05 6.07 6.19
C SER A 645 -16.50 5.98 5.71
N ASN A 646 -17.24 7.08 5.63
CA ASN A 646 -18.61 7.06 5.09
C ASN A 646 -18.65 6.89 3.56
N TYR A 647 -17.54 7.17 2.88
CA TYR A 647 -17.44 7.17 1.42
C TYR A 647 -16.37 6.23 0.87
N THR A 648 -15.50 5.67 1.73
CA THR A 648 -14.58 4.59 1.34
C THR A 648 -15.23 3.23 1.56
N THR A 649 -15.20 2.34 0.56
CA THR A 649 -15.61 0.93 0.70
C THR A 649 -14.48 0.04 1.25
N ALA A 650 -13.49 0.63 1.94
CA ALA A 650 -12.35 -0.11 2.45
C ALA A 650 -12.81 -1.14 3.48
N SER A 651 -12.28 -2.37 3.38
CA SER A 651 -12.57 -3.41 4.38
C SER A 651 -11.98 -3.00 5.72
N VAL A 652 -12.68 -3.31 6.82
CA VAL A 652 -12.16 -3.09 8.17
C VAL A 652 -10.87 -3.91 8.33
N PRO A 653 -9.74 -3.30 8.73
CA PRO A 653 -8.50 -4.05 8.96
C PRO A 653 -8.70 -5.16 9.99
N ASN A 654 -7.94 -6.25 9.86
CA ASN A 654 -7.93 -7.31 10.85
C ASN A 654 -7.44 -6.80 12.22
N ALA A 655 -7.74 -7.52 13.30
CA ALA A 655 -7.23 -7.20 14.62
C ALA A 655 -5.70 -7.31 14.67
N ALA A 656 -5.07 -6.54 15.57
CA ALA A 656 -3.65 -6.71 15.86
C ALA A 656 -3.37 -8.11 16.44
N VAL A 657 -2.09 -8.50 16.44
CA VAL A 657 -1.61 -9.73 17.07
C VAL A 657 -0.79 -9.38 18.30
N ALA A 658 -0.99 -10.11 19.39
CA ALA A 658 -0.17 -10.02 20.59
C ALA A 658 1.01 -11.00 20.55
N GLY A 659 2.14 -10.61 21.13
CA GLY A 659 3.35 -11.43 21.18
C GLY A 659 4.39 -10.94 22.19
N THR A 660 5.62 -11.39 22.03
CA THR A 660 6.78 -10.94 22.80
C THR A 660 7.87 -10.37 21.89
N LEU A 661 8.70 -9.49 22.46
CA LEU A 661 9.94 -9.04 21.83
C LEU A 661 11.13 -9.81 22.40
N SER A 662 12.17 -9.99 21.59
CA SER A 662 13.46 -10.55 22.02
C SER A 662 14.57 -10.12 21.06
N GLY A 663 15.83 -10.35 21.44
CA GLY A 663 17.00 -10.08 20.61
C GLY A 663 17.89 -8.96 21.16
N THR A 664 18.44 -8.17 20.26
CA THR A 664 19.30 -7.01 20.57
C THR A 664 18.63 -5.74 20.05
N THR A 665 19.09 -4.57 20.49
CA THR A 665 18.58 -3.27 20.03
C THR A 665 18.62 -3.12 18.50
N ASP A 666 19.64 -3.68 17.84
CA ASP A 666 19.75 -3.64 16.37
C ASP A 666 18.90 -4.69 15.62
N HIS A 667 18.39 -5.71 16.33
CA HIS A 667 17.68 -6.86 15.75
C HIS A 667 16.58 -7.35 16.71
N VAL A 668 15.41 -6.75 16.61
CA VAL A 668 14.24 -7.08 17.43
C VAL A 668 13.39 -8.13 16.72
N THR A 669 13.17 -9.26 17.39
CA THR A 669 12.31 -10.35 16.90
C THR A 669 10.98 -10.33 17.64
N PHE A 670 9.88 -10.17 16.89
CA PHE A 670 8.52 -10.37 17.40
C PHE A 670 8.12 -11.84 17.29
N THR A 671 7.56 -12.40 18.36
CA THR A 671 7.06 -13.77 18.42
C THR A 671 5.63 -13.78 18.91
N ALA A 672 4.67 -14.13 18.04
CA ALA A 672 3.25 -14.11 18.39
C ALA A 672 2.88 -15.16 19.44
N PHE A 673 1.92 -14.88 20.32
CA PHE A 673 1.36 -15.92 21.18
C PHE A 673 0.50 -16.91 20.38
N SER A 674 0.49 -18.18 20.81
CA SER A 674 -0.38 -19.22 20.26
C SER A 674 -1.86 -18.95 20.58
N GLY A 675 -2.78 -19.49 19.78
CA GLY A 675 -4.23 -19.42 20.04
C GLY A 675 -4.93 -18.19 19.44
N GLN A 676 -4.22 -17.38 18.66
CA GLN A 676 -4.79 -16.24 17.92
C GLN A 676 -5.43 -16.70 16.60
N THR A 677 -6.56 -17.38 16.81
CA THR A 677 -7.48 -18.05 15.87
C THR A 677 -7.96 -17.30 14.64
N ASN A 678 -8.45 -16.10 14.93
CA ASN A 678 -9.46 -15.41 14.14
C ASN A 678 -9.06 -13.96 14.02
N GLN A 679 -8.89 -13.49 12.80
CA GLN A 679 -8.35 -12.17 12.51
C GLN A 679 -9.37 -11.03 12.68
N VAL A 680 -10.65 -11.33 12.90
CA VAL A 680 -11.71 -10.33 13.11
C VAL A 680 -12.15 -10.28 14.57
N SER A 681 -12.34 -11.44 15.20
CA SER A 681 -12.68 -11.54 16.62
C SER A 681 -11.54 -12.19 17.40
N ASN A 682 -10.35 -11.59 17.35
CA ASN A 682 -9.17 -12.15 17.99
C ASN A 682 -9.27 -11.98 19.51
N SER A 683 -9.23 -13.09 20.25
CA SER A 683 -9.31 -13.08 21.72
C SER A 683 -8.37 -14.13 22.28
N ILE A 684 -7.51 -13.73 23.22
CA ILE A 684 -6.49 -14.57 23.83
C ILE A 684 -6.41 -14.35 25.33
N THR A 685 -6.09 -15.42 26.07
CA THR A 685 -5.71 -15.34 27.48
C THR A 685 -4.19 -15.33 27.62
N LEU A 686 -3.67 -14.33 28.32
CA LEU A 686 -2.25 -14.18 28.61
C LEU A 686 -1.97 -14.56 30.06
N HIS A 687 -0.92 -15.34 30.27
CA HIS A 687 -0.39 -15.69 31.60
C HIS A 687 0.90 -14.92 31.94
N GLN A 688 1.01 -13.72 31.36
CA GLN A 688 2.08 -12.74 31.59
C GLN A 688 1.56 -11.31 31.51
N GLY A 689 2.25 -10.38 32.18
CA GLY A 689 1.88 -8.96 32.28
C GLY A 689 2.56 -8.06 31.25
N GLU A 690 3.39 -8.61 30.37
CA GLU A 690 4.06 -7.86 29.28
C GLU A 690 3.64 -8.45 27.93
N SER A 691 3.19 -7.59 27.00
CA SER A 691 2.79 -8.00 25.65
C SER A 691 3.21 -6.97 24.61
N ALA A 692 3.93 -7.43 23.59
CA ALA A 692 4.12 -6.69 22.34
C ALA A 692 2.85 -6.79 21.48
N LEU A 693 2.70 -5.84 20.56
CA LEU A 693 1.61 -5.83 19.59
C LEU A 693 2.19 -5.67 18.19
N GLY A 694 1.59 -6.30 17.19
CA GLY A 694 2.14 -6.25 15.84
C GLY A 694 1.27 -6.85 14.77
N TRP A 695 1.75 -6.70 13.55
CA TRP A 695 1.35 -7.44 12.37
C TRP A 695 2.59 -7.71 11.49
N THR A 696 3.28 -8.81 11.79
CA THR A 696 4.53 -9.23 11.14
C THR A 696 4.35 -10.45 10.23
N GLY A 697 3.11 -10.92 10.07
CA GLY A 697 2.79 -12.14 9.32
C GLY A 697 3.22 -13.47 9.97
N THR A 698 3.90 -13.44 11.12
CA THR A 698 4.37 -14.64 11.81
C THR A 698 3.28 -15.25 12.68
N ASN A 699 2.73 -16.41 12.32
CA ASN A 699 1.84 -17.18 13.20
C ASN A 699 2.56 -18.42 13.74
N ASN A 700 2.64 -18.55 15.06
CA ASN A 700 3.26 -19.71 15.72
C ASN A 700 2.35 -20.95 15.76
N ASP A 701 1.07 -20.82 15.39
CA ASP A 701 0.14 -21.93 15.32
C ASP A 701 -0.01 -22.45 13.89
N SER A 702 0.63 -23.59 13.62
CA SER A 702 0.55 -24.30 12.33
C SER A 702 -0.86 -24.74 11.91
N SER A 703 -1.86 -24.69 12.81
CA SER A 703 -3.24 -25.08 12.55
C SER A 703 -4.14 -23.94 12.07
N THR A 704 -3.66 -22.70 12.07
CA THR A 704 -4.42 -21.54 11.59
C THR A 704 -4.11 -21.23 10.12
N ALA A 705 -5.09 -20.67 9.39
CA ALA A 705 -4.82 -20.08 8.08
C ALA A 705 -3.74 -19.01 8.23
N SER A 706 -2.79 -18.98 7.30
CA SER A 706 -1.68 -18.02 7.31
C SER A 706 -2.24 -16.59 7.41
N TRP A 707 -1.74 -15.80 8.36
CA TRP A 707 -2.27 -14.45 8.60
C TRP A 707 -2.06 -13.49 7.42
N ILE A 708 -1.15 -13.88 6.52
CA ILE A 708 -0.81 -13.17 5.29
C ILE A 708 -1.53 -13.77 4.09
N SER A 709 -2.57 -14.60 4.25
CA SER A 709 -3.27 -15.24 3.12
C SER A 709 -4.49 -14.47 2.58
N GLY A 710 -4.71 -13.23 3.02
CA GLY A 710 -5.81 -12.38 2.57
C GLY A 710 -5.64 -10.96 3.09
N ILE A 711 -6.71 -10.16 3.11
CA ILE A 711 -6.68 -8.80 3.68
C ILE A 711 -6.07 -8.86 5.08
N THR A 712 -5.14 -7.95 5.36
CA THR A 712 -4.29 -7.98 6.55
C THR A 712 -4.49 -6.74 7.43
N ASN A 713 -3.82 -6.71 8.59
CA ASN A 713 -3.64 -5.49 9.38
C ASN A 713 -2.36 -4.73 9.02
N LYS A 714 -1.78 -4.97 7.83
CA LYS A 714 -0.71 -4.12 7.29
C LYS A 714 -1.26 -2.72 7.00
N VAL A 715 -0.46 -1.70 7.27
CA VAL A 715 -0.75 -0.30 6.91
C VAL A 715 0.01 0.07 5.64
N ASN A 716 -0.16 1.26 5.05
CA ASN A 716 0.72 1.63 3.93
C ASN A 716 2.19 1.74 4.39
N GLY A 717 3.12 1.56 3.45
CA GLY A 717 4.55 1.54 3.78
C GLY A 717 4.99 2.81 4.52
N LEU A 718 5.82 2.64 5.55
CA LEU A 718 6.32 3.72 6.44
C LEU A 718 5.27 4.47 7.27
N ASN A 719 3.97 4.23 7.09
CA ASN A 719 2.94 4.85 7.92
C ASN A 719 2.96 4.34 9.36
N VAL A 720 2.20 5.02 10.22
CA VAL A 720 2.16 4.76 11.66
C VAL A 720 0.87 4.00 11.99
N ALA A 721 1.01 2.86 12.65
CA ALA A 721 -0.06 2.16 13.33
C ALA A 721 -0.15 2.69 14.77
N LEU A 722 -1.24 3.38 15.11
CA LEU A 722 -1.52 3.83 16.49
C LEU A 722 -2.48 2.85 17.15
N LEU A 723 -2.04 2.28 18.28
CA LEU A 723 -2.80 1.31 19.05
C LEU A 723 -3.46 1.99 20.25
N SER A 724 -4.79 2.06 20.24
CA SER A 724 -5.58 2.47 21.40
C SER A 724 -5.90 1.26 22.26
N ILE A 725 -5.63 1.37 23.56
CA ILE A 725 -5.76 0.27 24.52
C ILE A 725 -6.68 0.73 25.64
N VAL A 726 -7.71 -0.07 25.94
CA VAL A 726 -8.67 0.23 27.01
C VAL A 726 -8.76 -0.97 27.94
N ASP A 727 -8.57 -0.72 29.24
CA ASP A 727 -8.94 -1.66 30.30
C ASP A 727 -10.46 -1.62 30.47
N THR A 728 -11.13 -2.63 29.97
CA THR A 728 -12.59 -2.73 30.03
C THR A 728 -13.10 -3.16 31.40
N THR A 729 -12.23 -3.71 32.25
CA THR A 729 -12.58 -4.14 33.62
C THR A 729 -12.62 -2.94 34.55
N HIS A 730 -11.66 -2.03 34.41
CA HIS A 730 -11.52 -0.84 35.26
C HIS A 730 -12.02 0.44 34.57
N HIS A 731 -12.42 0.37 33.30
CA HIS A 731 -12.84 1.51 32.47
C HIS A 731 -11.75 2.58 32.29
N LEU A 732 -10.49 2.15 32.22
CA LEU A 732 -9.32 3.03 32.12
C LEU A 732 -8.77 3.03 30.69
N SER A 733 -8.50 4.23 30.17
CA SER A 733 -7.72 4.40 28.95
C SER A 733 -6.24 4.21 29.29
N ILE A 734 -5.55 3.35 28.55
CA ILE A 734 -4.11 3.17 28.67
C ILE A 734 -3.44 4.00 27.59
N ALA A 735 -2.29 4.58 27.91
CA ALA A 735 -1.49 5.34 26.96
C ALA A 735 -1.33 4.58 25.63
N PRO A 736 -1.65 5.20 24.49
CA PRO A 736 -1.56 4.53 23.20
C PRO A 736 -0.10 4.25 22.84
N VAL A 737 0.11 3.18 22.05
CA VAL A 737 1.43 2.81 21.54
C VAL A 737 1.43 3.00 20.03
N ALA A 738 2.49 3.59 19.49
CA ALA A 738 2.64 3.77 18.05
C ALA A 738 3.75 2.84 17.51
N ALA A 739 3.56 2.36 16.29
CA ALA A 739 4.55 1.58 15.56
C ALA A 739 4.66 2.09 14.11
N GLN A 740 5.87 2.34 13.64
CA GLN A 740 6.10 2.62 12.22
C GLN A 740 6.17 1.30 11.44
N ALA A 741 5.49 1.26 10.30
CA ALA A 741 5.57 0.12 9.39
C ALA A 741 6.84 0.11 8.55
N ASP A 742 7.23 -1.07 8.09
CA ASP A 742 8.24 -1.26 7.06
C ASP A 742 7.72 -0.88 5.66
N LEU A 743 8.47 -1.20 4.60
CA LEU A 743 8.08 -0.84 3.23
C LEU A 743 6.87 -1.65 2.71
N ASP A 744 6.61 -2.83 3.27
CA ASP A 744 5.48 -3.69 2.92
C ASP A 744 4.27 -3.46 3.83
N GLY A 745 4.38 -2.56 4.80
CA GLY A 745 3.28 -2.24 5.72
C GLY A 745 3.22 -3.10 6.97
N GLN A 746 4.20 -3.99 7.19
CA GLN A 746 4.31 -4.77 8.42
C GLN A 746 4.82 -3.88 9.55
N TRP A 747 4.33 -4.10 10.76
CA TRP A 747 4.70 -3.27 11.90
C TRP A 747 4.71 -4.10 13.18
N GLN A 748 5.49 -3.64 14.16
CA GLN A 748 5.50 -4.16 15.52
C GLN A 748 5.81 -3.02 16.49
N THR A 749 5.26 -3.08 17.69
CA THR A 749 5.64 -2.15 18.75
C THR A 749 7.11 -2.37 19.13
N GLN A 750 7.83 -1.29 19.40
CA GLN A 750 9.23 -1.36 19.88
C GLN A 750 9.32 -1.61 21.38
N VAL A 751 8.19 -1.46 22.07
CA VAL A 751 8.03 -1.66 23.51
C VAL A 751 6.92 -2.66 23.79
N MET A 752 7.05 -3.41 24.88
CA MET A 752 5.98 -4.26 25.38
C MET A 752 5.02 -3.47 26.28
N GLN A 753 3.72 -3.55 25.98
CA GLN A 753 2.69 -2.99 26.83
C GLN A 753 2.65 -3.73 28.16
N GLN A 754 2.54 -2.96 29.25
CA GLN A 754 2.44 -3.46 30.61
C GLN A 754 0.97 -3.56 31.03
N LEU A 755 0.54 -4.74 31.46
CA LEU A 755 -0.86 -5.10 31.72
C LEU A 755 -0.99 -5.89 33.03
N GLY A 756 -1.93 -5.49 33.89
CA GLY A 756 -2.33 -6.24 35.09
C GLY A 756 -3.41 -7.27 34.78
N ASN A 757 -3.91 -7.96 35.80
CA ASN A 757 -5.07 -8.83 35.68
C ASN A 757 -6.30 -8.02 35.25
N GLY A 758 -6.93 -8.43 34.14
CA GLY A 758 -8.05 -7.71 33.56
C GLY A 758 -8.32 -8.11 32.12
N THR A 759 -9.35 -7.49 31.54
CA THR A 759 -9.68 -7.60 30.12
C THR A 759 -9.40 -6.29 29.41
N TYR A 760 -8.56 -6.34 28.38
CA TYR A 760 -8.16 -5.20 27.57
C TYR A 760 -8.66 -5.35 26.14
N THR A 761 -9.06 -4.24 25.52
CA THR A 761 -9.36 -4.15 24.10
C THR A 761 -8.34 -3.28 23.39
N VAL A 762 -7.85 -3.76 22.25
CA VAL A 762 -6.87 -3.07 21.40
C VAL A 762 -7.46 -2.85 20.02
N ASN A 763 -7.40 -1.61 19.53
CA ASN A 763 -7.74 -1.24 18.17
C ASN A 763 -6.59 -0.46 17.54
N MET A 764 -6.26 -0.75 16.28
CA MET A 764 -5.22 -0.07 15.51
C MET A 764 -5.87 0.91 14.53
N THR A 765 -5.35 2.13 14.45
CA THR A 765 -5.72 3.11 13.43
C THR A 765 -4.47 3.57 12.68
N GLU A 766 -4.54 3.61 11.35
CA GLU A 766 -3.43 4.06 10.50
C GLU A 766 -3.37 5.58 10.41
N TYR A 767 -2.15 6.14 10.47
CA TYR A 767 -1.86 7.55 10.26
C TYR A 767 -0.69 7.73 9.32
N SER A 768 -0.66 8.85 8.58
CA SER A 768 0.50 9.20 7.79
C SER A 768 1.70 9.46 8.71
N PHE A 769 2.89 8.97 8.33
CA PHE A 769 4.12 9.32 9.04
C PHE A 769 4.46 10.82 9.05
N LYS A 770 3.81 11.60 8.16
CA LYS A 770 3.93 13.06 8.11
C LYS A 770 3.03 13.76 9.14
N ASP A 771 2.01 13.09 9.66
CA ASP A 771 1.13 13.61 10.70
C ASP A 771 1.75 13.37 12.09
N SER A 772 2.63 14.28 12.53
CA SER A 772 3.26 14.21 13.85
C SER A 772 2.29 14.37 15.02
N ALA A 773 1.06 14.84 14.76
CA ALA A 773 0.03 14.97 15.79
C ALA A 773 -0.89 13.75 15.87
N LEU A 774 -0.85 12.85 14.87
CA LEU A 774 -1.72 11.67 14.73
C LEU A 774 -3.21 12.04 14.86
N THR A 775 -3.63 13.07 14.14
CA THR A 775 -5.00 13.62 14.22
C THR A 775 -5.88 13.24 13.03
N THR A 776 -5.27 12.93 11.89
CA THR A 776 -5.99 12.59 10.66
C THR A 776 -5.81 11.12 10.33
N ALA A 777 -6.74 10.30 10.84
CA ALA A 777 -6.76 8.88 10.56
C ALA A 777 -6.89 8.62 9.04
N LEU A 778 -6.12 7.65 8.54
CA LEU A 778 -6.15 7.21 7.14
C LEU A 778 -7.14 6.08 6.88
N THR A 779 -7.47 5.32 7.92
CA THR A 779 -8.40 4.18 7.88
C THR A 779 -9.38 4.25 9.05
N SER A 780 -10.47 3.50 8.96
CA SER A 780 -11.24 3.15 10.16
C SER A 780 -10.38 2.32 11.13
N PRO A 781 -10.70 2.34 12.43
CA PRO A 781 -10.07 1.46 13.40
C PRO A 781 -10.19 -0.01 12.98
N SER A 782 -9.15 -0.78 13.26
CA SER A 782 -9.11 -2.22 13.02
C SER A 782 -10.21 -2.95 13.79
N SER A 783 -10.44 -4.20 13.43
CA SER A 783 -11.16 -5.14 14.29
C SER A 783 -10.48 -5.22 15.67
N THR A 784 -11.25 -5.48 16.72
CA THR A 784 -10.74 -5.47 18.10
C THR A 784 -9.97 -6.75 18.43
N LEU A 785 -8.77 -6.60 18.99
CA LEU A 785 -8.09 -7.64 19.73
C LEU A 785 -8.51 -7.57 21.21
N THR A 786 -8.93 -8.69 21.79
CA THR A 786 -9.23 -8.82 23.22
C THR A 786 -8.14 -9.60 23.94
N LEU A 787 -7.54 -9.01 24.97
CA LEU A 787 -6.53 -9.63 25.82
C LEU A 787 -7.14 -9.87 27.20
N ASN A 788 -7.17 -11.12 27.65
CA ASN A 788 -7.55 -11.48 29.02
C ASN A 788 -6.28 -11.84 29.78
N VAL A 789 -5.80 -10.96 30.65
CA VAL A 789 -4.62 -11.22 31.46
C VAL A 789 -5.05 -11.91 32.74
N ASP A 790 -4.57 -13.14 32.93
CA ASP A 790 -4.89 -14.01 34.08
C ASP A 790 -3.60 -14.56 34.68
N LEU A 791 -3.05 -13.81 35.62
CA LEU A 791 -1.84 -14.13 36.37
C LEU A 791 -2.23 -14.74 37.72
N ALA A 792 -1.79 -15.97 37.94
CA ALA A 792 -1.80 -16.57 39.27
C ALA A 792 -0.75 -15.89 40.16
N HIS A 793 -0.96 -15.93 41.47
CA HIS A 793 -0.02 -15.37 42.44
C HIS A 793 1.11 -16.39 42.70
N LEU A 794 2.30 -16.17 42.12
CA LEU A 794 3.48 -17.00 42.38
C LEU A 794 4.12 -16.65 43.72
N GLY A 795 4.89 -17.57 44.29
CA GLY A 795 5.66 -17.28 45.50
C GLY A 795 6.79 -16.30 45.22
N LEU A 796 6.96 -15.28 46.06
CA LEU A 796 8.08 -14.35 46.02
C LEU A 796 9.13 -14.75 47.05
N GLU A 797 10.39 -14.84 46.63
CA GLU A 797 11.50 -15.11 47.54
C GLU A 797 12.62 -14.08 47.40
N GLY A 798 13.28 -13.81 48.52
CA GLY A 798 14.44 -12.94 48.59
C GLY A 798 15.73 -13.73 48.74
N ASN A 799 16.78 -13.27 48.08
CA ASN A 799 18.13 -13.84 48.17
C ASN A 799 19.16 -12.76 48.54
N ALA A 800 20.45 -13.10 48.51
CA ALA A 800 21.53 -12.18 48.89
C ALA A 800 21.77 -11.04 47.89
N THR A 801 21.16 -11.12 46.71
CA THR A 801 21.35 -10.19 45.60
C THR A 801 20.07 -9.49 45.15
N GLY A 802 18.90 -9.92 45.64
CA GLY A 802 17.61 -9.31 45.32
C GLY A 802 16.41 -10.25 45.47
N LEU A 803 15.46 -10.20 44.52
CA LEU A 803 14.22 -10.98 44.53
C LEU A 803 14.12 -11.92 43.33
N ASN A 804 13.41 -13.03 43.49
CA ASN A 804 13.05 -13.93 42.41
C ASN A 804 11.69 -14.61 42.66
N LEU A 805 11.06 -15.09 41.58
CA LEU A 805 9.79 -15.79 41.62
C LEU A 805 9.98 -17.31 41.68
N ILE A 806 9.11 -17.96 42.46
CA ILE A 806 9.00 -19.42 42.54
C ILE A 806 7.97 -19.87 41.52
N SER A 807 8.42 -20.51 40.43
CA SER A 807 7.54 -21.08 39.41
C SER A 807 6.62 -22.16 40.01
N ASP A 808 5.38 -22.22 39.53
CA ASP A 808 4.40 -23.25 39.90
C ASP A 808 3.79 -23.94 38.66
N ALA A 809 2.67 -24.66 38.85
CA ALA A 809 1.96 -25.35 37.77
C ALA A 809 0.85 -24.52 37.10
N SER A 810 0.68 -23.24 37.47
CA SER A 810 -0.38 -22.38 36.94
C SER A 810 -0.18 -21.99 35.48
N GLY A 811 1.05 -22.05 34.97
CA GLY A 811 1.41 -21.54 33.65
C GLY A 811 1.72 -20.04 33.63
N THR A 812 1.58 -19.34 34.76
CA THR A 812 2.01 -17.94 34.92
C THR A 812 3.51 -17.84 34.74
N THR A 813 3.95 -17.01 33.80
CA THR A 813 5.38 -16.87 33.46
C THR A 813 6.04 -15.68 34.15
N GLY A 814 5.30 -14.90 34.94
CA GLY A 814 5.82 -13.82 35.79
C GLY A 814 4.70 -13.05 36.49
N ASN A 815 5.07 -12.23 37.47
CA ASN A 815 4.15 -11.42 38.25
C ASN A 815 4.60 -9.96 38.38
N TRP A 816 3.63 -9.10 38.63
CA TRP A 816 3.88 -7.74 39.10
C TRP A 816 4.29 -7.76 40.57
N ILE A 817 5.42 -7.13 40.86
CA ILE A 817 5.98 -6.97 42.20
C ILE A 817 5.75 -5.53 42.61
N ASP A 818 4.92 -5.37 43.63
CA ASP A 818 4.71 -4.13 44.35
C ASP A 818 5.88 -3.86 45.29
N LEU A 819 6.44 -2.65 45.27
CA LEU A 819 7.56 -2.20 46.09
C LEU A 819 7.22 -0.87 46.77
N ASP A 820 6.96 -0.96 48.07
CA ASP A 820 6.71 0.19 48.93
C ASP A 820 7.97 0.59 49.68
N THR A 821 8.36 1.86 49.61
CA THR A 821 9.35 2.41 50.54
C THR A 821 8.71 2.57 51.92
N THR A 822 9.35 1.99 52.93
CA THR A 822 8.85 2.00 54.32
C THR A 822 9.71 2.84 55.26
N ALA A 823 10.98 3.03 54.91
CA ALA A 823 11.92 3.93 55.59
C ALA A 823 13.18 4.12 54.73
N SER A 824 13.88 5.24 54.93
CA SER A 824 15.22 5.48 54.38
C SER A 824 16.14 6.10 55.42
N ASN A 825 17.35 5.55 55.54
CA ASN A 825 18.47 6.16 56.28
C ASN A 825 19.56 6.68 55.34
N LEU A 826 19.30 6.68 54.03
CA LEU A 826 20.21 7.24 53.04
C LEU A 826 20.04 8.75 52.95
N PRO A 827 21.05 9.46 52.45
CA PRO A 827 20.92 10.88 52.13
C PRO A 827 19.70 11.17 51.22
N PRO A 828 19.05 12.34 51.33
CA PRO A 828 17.81 12.68 50.61
C PRO A 828 17.87 12.49 49.09
N GLU A 829 19.06 12.62 48.51
CA GLU A 829 19.31 12.53 47.07
C GLU A 829 19.31 11.10 46.48
N ALA A 830 19.23 10.08 47.34
CA ALA A 830 19.52 8.70 46.97
C ALA A 830 18.29 7.95 46.44
N THR A 831 18.41 7.36 45.25
CA THR A 831 17.34 6.59 44.61
C THR A 831 17.82 5.18 44.25
N LEU A 832 16.97 4.18 44.40
CA LEU A 832 17.24 2.83 43.94
C LEU A 832 16.82 2.67 42.48
N ILE A 833 17.72 2.14 41.67
CA ILE A 833 17.44 1.63 40.34
C ILE A 833 17.04 0.16 40.49
N LEU A 834 15.85 -0.19 40.02
CA LEU A 834 15.36 -1.55 39.95
C LEU A 834 15.71 -2.11 38.57
N TYR A 835 16.53 -3.15 38.49
CA TYR A 835 16.92 -3.74 37.20
C TYR A 835 16.85 -5.27 37.26
N ARG A 836 16.62 -5.93 36.12
CA ARG A 836 16.49 -7.39 36.08
C ARG A 836 17.65 -8.05 35.34
N THR A 837 17.99 -9.27 35.78
CA THR A 837 18.89 -10.17 35.07
C THR A 837 18.19 -11.46 34.67
N ASN A 838 18.63 -12.06 33.57
CA ASN A 838 18.19 -13.38 33.16
C ASN A 838 18.84 -14.50 34.00
N ASN A 839 18.47 -15.76 33.76
CA ASN A 839 19.06 -16.93 34.43
C ASN A 839 20.59 -17.08 34.25
N ALA A 840 21.18 -16.44 33.23
CA ALA A 840 22.62 -16.42 33.00
C ALA A 840 23.33 -15.25 33.73
N GLY A 841 22.58 -14.40 34.44
CA GLY A 841 23.08 -13.22 35.13
C GLY A 841 23.34 -12.02 34.20
N GLN A 842 22.83 -12.04 32.97
CA GLN A 842 22.95 -10.92 32.04
C GLN A 842 21.81 -9.93 32.29
N MET A 843 22.12 -8.63 32.28
CA MET A 843 21.11 -7.59 32.41
C MET A 843 20.20 -7.56 31.17
N ILE A 844 18.90 -7.38 31.42
CA ILE A 844 17.90 -7.28 30.36
C ILE A 844 16.97 -6.08 30.63
N ASP A 845 16.59 -5.37 29.57
CA ASP A 845 15.67 -4.23 29.64
C ASP A 845 14.20 -4.66 29.84
N ALA A 846 13.28 -3.70 29.87
CA ALA A 846 11.83 -3.94 29.94
C ALA A 846 11.27 -4.72 28.73
N ASN A 847 11.99 -4.73 27.60
CA ASN A 847 11.61 -5.45 26.38
C ASN A 847 12.23 -6.86 26.29
N GLY A 848 13.04 -7.25 27.27
CA GLY A 848 13.74 -8.54 27.31
C GLY A 848 15.00 -8.60 26.46
N GLN A 849 15.49 -7.45 25.96
CA GLN A 849 16.74 -7.34 25.22
C GLN A 849 17.94 -7.35 26.17
N ILE A 850 19.05 -7.95 25.75
CA ILE A 850 20.28 -7.98 26.53
C ILE A 850 20.99 -6.63 26.43
N VAL A 851 21.31 -6.04 27.59
CA VAL A 851 21.98 -4.74 27.71
C VAL A 851 23.21 -4.82 28.61
N THR A 852 24.07 -3.82 28.54
CA THR A 852 25.34 -3.78 29.31
C THR A 852 25.43 -2.67 30.34
N ASP A 853 24.58 -1.65 30.25
CA ASP A 853 24.45 -0.61 31.26
C ASP A 853 23.27 -0.92 32.19
N VAL A 854 23.38 -0.53 33.45
CA VAL A 854 22.31 -0.72 34.44
C VAL A 854 21.14 0.24 34.22
N LYS A 855 21.40 1.42 33.65
CA LYS A 855 20.34 2.37 33.25
C LYS A 855 19.50 1.79 32.12
N ASP A 856 20.14 1.20 31.11
CA ASP A 856 19.43 0.50 30.02
C ASP A 856 18.63 -0.71 30.53
N ALA A 857 19.05 -1.32 31.65
CA ALA A 857 18.38 -2.44 32.30
C ALA A 857 17.33 -2.03 33.32
N ALA A 858 17.16 -0.73 33.58
CA ALA A 858 16.26 -0.22 34.58
C ALA A 858 14.81 -0.52 34.20
N LEU A 859 14.05 -1.05 35.14
CA LEU A 859 12.61 -1.24 35.04
C LEU A 859 11.85 -0.07 35.64
N ALA A 860 12.38 0.48 36.73
CA ALA A 860 11.87 1.65 37.42
C ALA A 860 12.84 2.14 38.50
N TYR A 861 12.45 3.24 39.16
CA TYR A 861 13.18 3.87 40.25
C TYR A 861 12.27 3.98 41.48
N VAL A 862 12.84 3.77 42.67
CA VAL A 862 12.14 3.90 43.95
C VAL A 862 13.04 4.55 45.00
N GLY A 863 12.53 5.49 45.79
CA GLY A 863 13.26 6.12 46.89
C GLY A 863 12.32 6.79 47.88
N ALA A 864 12.87 7.54 48.83
CA ALA A 864 12.10 8.41 49.71
C ALA A 864 12.75 9.79 49.73
N VAL A 865 11.96 10.83 49.50
CA VAL A 865 12.46 12.20 49.52
C VAL A 865 12.27 12.78 50.90
N GLN A 866 13.33 13.32 51.49
CA GLN A 866 13.33 13.93 52.82
C GLN A 866 13.61 15.43 52.69
N THR A 867 13.23 16.20 53.72
CA THR A 867 13.61 17.63 53.84
C THR A 867 15.12 17.78 54.07
N ASP A 868 15.74 18.94 53.84
CA ASP A 868 17.20 19.21 53.98
C ASP A 868 17.80 18.80 55.32
N HIS A 869 16.98 18.75 56.37
CA HIS A 869 17.39 18.38 57.72
C HIS A 869 17.27 16.88 58.02
N GLY A 870 16.82 16.07 57.05
CA GLY A 870 16.65 14.61 57.16
C GLY A 870 15.64 14.16 58.23
N THR A 871 14.79 15.07 58.72
CA THR A 871 13.92 14.82 59.88
C THR A 871 12.49 14.40 59.53
N ALA A 872 12.03 14.69 58.31
CA ALA A 872 10.70 14.33 57.83
C ALA A 872 10.76 13.89 56.37
N THR A 873 10.02 12.83 56.04
CA THR A 873 9.79 12.40 54.66
C THR A 873 8.74 13.31 54.02
N LEU A 874 9.04 13.84 52.84
CA LEU A 874 8.10 14.58 52.00
C LEU A 874 7.18 13.58 51.28
N PHE A 875 7.77 12.63 50.55
CA PHE A 875 7.06 11.53 49.89
C PHE A 875 7.86 10.23 49.98
N ASP A 876 7.15 9.13 50.26
CA ASP A 876 7.66 7.78 50.11
C ASP A 876 7.35 7.28 48.69
N GLY A 877 8.36 6.72 48.03
CA GLY A 877 8.21 6.13 46.70
C GLY A 877 7.53 4.77 46.77
N HIS A 878 6.56 4.58 45.89
CA HIS A 878 5.91 3.32 45.59
C HIS A 878 6.09 3.01 44.11
N GLN A 879 6.28 1.74 43.75
CA GLN A 879 6.38 1.34 42.36
C GLN A 879 6.02 -0.13 42.16
N GLN A 880 5.49 -0.46 40.99
CA GLN A 880 5.23 -1.84 40.57
C GLN A 880 6.09 -2.19 39.36
N VAL A 881 6.77 -3.33 39.39
CA VAL A 881 7.60 -3.81 38.27
C VAL A 881 7.27 -5.26 37.92
N TYR A 882 7.31 -5.60 36.63
CA TYR A 882 7.07 -6.97 36.19
C TYR A 882 8.35 -7.80 36.28
N LEU A 883 8.26 -8.95 36.97
CA LEU A 883 9.34 -9.90 37.11
C LEU A 883 8.93 -11.23 36.47
N GLY A 884 9.71 -11.70 35.52
CA GLY A 884 9.55 -13.02 34.91
C GLY A 884 10.07 -14.15 35.78
N THR A 885 9.50 -15.34 35.63
CA THR A 885 10.03 -16.59 36.18
C THR A 885 11.41 -16.88 35.56
N GLY A 886 12.39 -17.24 36.41
CA GLY A 886 13.78 -17.39 35.96
C GLY A 886 14.51 -16.06 35.71
N GLN A 887 13.97 -14.94 36.19
CA GLN A 887 14.68 -13.67 36.28
C GLN A 887 14.96 -13.34 37.75
N ASN A 888 15.94 -12.47 37.98
CA ASN A 888 16.24 -11.91 39.29
C ASN A 888 16.09 -10.39 39.23
N LEU A 889 15.31 -9.81 40.13
CA LEU A 889 15.27 -8.38 40.35
C LEU A 889 16.43 -7.99 41.26
N HIS A 890 17.26 -7.07 40.79
CA HIS A 890 18.42 -6.52 41.48
C HIS A 890 18.22 -5.03 41.73
N PHE A 891 19.12 -4.48 42.55
CA PHE A 891 19.08 -3.10 42.98
C PHE A 891 20.44 -2.44 42.79
N ALA A 892 20.46 -1.23 42.26
CA ALA A 892 21.62 -0.34 42.28
C ALA A 892 21.24 0.96 42.97
N LEU A 893 22.22 1.65 43.55
CA LEU A 893 22.01 2.93 44.22
C LEU A 893 22.55 4.06 43.35
N GLN A 894 21.70 5.02 43.02
CA GLN A 894 22.08 6.27 42.34
C GLN A 894 22.13 7.41 43.35
N THR A 895 23.26 8.11 43.41
CA THR A 895 23.41 9.32 44.22
C THR A 895 22.89 10.55 43.50
N GLY A 896 22.76 11.68 44.21
CA GLY A 896 22.34 12.97 43.65
C GLY A 896 23.14 13.39 42.42
N GLN A 897 24.46 13.21 42.47
CA GLN A 897 25.39 13.53 41.40
C GLN A 897 25.52 12.41 40.35
N ASN A 898 24.49 11.58 40.18
CA ASN A 898 24.39 10.54 39.14
C ASN A 898 25.48 9.45 39.18
N THR A 899 26.10 9.23 40.33
CA THR A 899 27.01 8.09 40.52
C THR A 899 26.21 6.85 40.84
N ILE A 900 26.38 5.79 40.06
CA ILE A 900 25.69 4.51 40.28
C ILE A 900 26.63 3.51 40.95
N ASN A 901 26.18 2.98 42.09
CA ASN A 901 26.79 1.85 42.77
C ASN A 901 25.93 0.60 42.55
N THR A 902 26.46 -0.39 41.83
CA THR A 902 25.81 -1.70 41.61
C THR A 902 26.16 -2.73 42.70
N ASN A 903 27.14 -2.44 43.56
CA ASN A 903 27.58 -3.31 44.66
C ASN A 903 27.01 -2.83 46.00
N VAL A 904 25.69 -2.77 46.10
CA VAL A 904 24.99 -2.33 47.31
C VAL A 904 24.65 -3.54 48.17
N PRO A 905 24.89 -3.52 49.50
CA PRO A 905 24.46 -4.60 50.38
C PRO A 905 22.93 -4.76 50.36
N VAL A 906 22.46 -5.97 50.03
CA VAL A 906 21.04 -6.34 50.05
C VAL A 906 20.80 -7.38 51.15
N THR A 907 19.82 -7.14 52.01
CA THR A 907 19.31 -8.15 52.95
C THR A 907 17.81 -8.29 52.80
N THR A 908 17.34 -9.53 52.72
CA THR A 908 15.92 -9.88 52.53
C THR A 908 15.42 -10.72 53.69
N SER A 909 14.14 -10.57 54.04
CA SER A 909 13.46 -11.40 55.04
C SER A 909 12.01 -11.65 54.65
N ALA A 910 11.66 -12.94 54.48
CA ALA A 910 10.29 -13.35 54.18
C ALA A 910 9.35 -13.07 55.37
N GLN A 911 8.14 -12.63 55.06
CA GLN A 911 7.09 -12.30 56.01
C GLN A 911 5.98 -13.35 55.99
N GLY A 912 5.15 -13.38 57.05
CA GLY A 912 4.08 -14.37 57.20
C GLY A 912 2.91 -14.19 56.22
N ASP A 913 2.82 -13.04 55.55
CA ASP A 913 1.79 -12.70 54.55
C ASP A 913 2.24 -12.99 53.11
N GLY A 914 3.44 -13.55 52.91
CA GLY A 914 4.00 -13.82 51.59
C GLY A 914 4.82 -12.66 51.01
N SER A 915 4.87 -11.50 51.67
CA SER A 915 5.74 -10.39 51.28
C SER A 915 7.20 -10.63 51.71
N VAL A 916 8.11 -9.84 51.14
CA VAL A 916 9.54 -9.83 51.48
C VAL A 916 9.92 -8.42 51.94
N ALA A 917 10.43 -8.30 53.16
CA ALA A 917 11.06 -7.06 53.61
C ALA A 917 12.51 -7.03 53.12
N ILE A 918 12.92 -5.91 52.51
CA ILE A 918 14.21 -5.74 51.85
C ILE A 918 14.89 -4.51 52.44
N ASN A 919 16.18 -4.59 52.69
CA ASN A 919 17.01 -3.43 52.97
C ASN A 919 18.16 -3.39 51.95
N VAL A 920 18.24 -2.28 51.20
CA VAL A 920 19.22 -2.05 50.14
C VAL A 920 20.03 -0.81 50.52
N GLY A 921 21.24 -1.02 51.04
CA GLY A 921 22.15 0.07 51.37
C GLY A 921 21.66 1.08 52.42
N GLY A 922 20.48 0.92 53.01
CA GLY A 922 19.85 1.87 53.93
C GLY A 922 18.40 2.25 53.58
N ILE A 923 17.91 1.94 52.37
CA ILE A 923 16.49 2.05 52.00
C ILE A 923 15.78 0.73 52.33
N GLN A 924 14.67 0.81 53.06
CA GLN A 924 13.85 -0.32 53.47
C GLN A 924 12.59 -0.39 52.61
N LEU A 925 12.41 -1.51 51.90
CA LEU A 925 11.26 -1.76 51.04
C LEU A 925 10.43 -2.93 51.59
N LYS A 926 9.11 -2.88 51.32
CA LYS A 926 8.24 -4.07 51.35
C LYS A 926 7.95 -4.48 49.92
N ALA A 927 8.25 -5.72 49.56
CA ALA A 927 7.92 -6.28 48.24
C ALA A 927 6.82 -7.34 48.34
N ALA A 928 5.80 -7.28 47.49
CA ALA A 928 4.73 -8.27 47.42
C ALA A 928 4.27 -8.50 45.98
N VAL A 929 3.77 -9.71 45.68
CA VAL A 929 3.12 -9.94 44.38
C VAL A 929 1.74 -9.26 44.38
N ASN A 930 1.53 -8.35 43.43
CA ASN A 930 0.25 -7.70 43.19
C ASN A 930 -0.01 -7.62 41.69
N ASN A 931 -0.78 -8.57 41.16
CA ASN A 931 -1.07 -8.64 39.72
C ASN A 931 -2.10 -7.61 39.24
N THR A 932 -2.72 -6.83 40.13
CA THR A 932 -3.62 -5.74 39.75
C THR A 932 -2.84 -4.44 39.73
N LEU A 933 -2.76 -3.80 38.56
CA LEU A 933 -2.24 -2.46 38.40
C LEU A 933 -3.35 -1.47 38.78
N ASP A 934 -3.13 -0.65 39.79
CA ASP A 934 -4.04 0.45 40.14
C ASP A 934 -3.90 1.63 39.16
N ASP A 935 -4.74 2.65 39.31
CA ASP A 935 -4.77 3.82 38.41
C ASP A 935 -3.40 4.51 38.35
N ALA A 936 -2.71 4.64 39.49
CA ALA A 936 -1.37 5.24 39.55
C ALA A 936 -0.33 4.38 38.82
N ALA A 937 -0.35 3.06 39.01
CA ALA A 937 0.53 2.14 38.32
C ALA A 937 0.27 2.10 36.81
N ASN A 938 -1.00 2.16 36.38
CA ASN A 938 -1.39 2.25 34.98
C ASN A 938 -0.89 3.57 34.35
N MET A 939 -1.06 4.71 35.01
CA MET A 939 -0.53 6.00 34.54
C MET A 939 1.00 6.00 34.46
N ALA A 940 1.69 5.35 35.41
CA ALA A 940 3.15 5.23 35.42
C ALA A 940 3.71 4.22 34.39
N THR A 941 2.85 3.54 33.61
CA THR A 941 3.28 2.58 32.57
C THR A 941 4.26 3.20 31.58
N VAL A 942 4.01 4.43 31.16
CA VAL A 942 4.88 5.14 30.20
C VAL A 942 6.27 5.43 30.79
N GLN A 943 6.36 5.66 32.10
CA GLN A 943 7.64 5.89 32.78
C GLN A 943 8.49 4.61 32.79
N ARG A 944 7.85 3.45 33.02
CA ARG A 944 8.53 2.15 33.03
C ARG A 944 8.91 1.67 31.63
N MET A 945 8.12 2.00 30.61
CA MET A 945 8.39 1.60 29.23
C MET A 945 9.49 2.43 28.57
N TYR A 946 9.57 3.73 28.88
CA TYR A 946 10.47 4.67 28.20
C TYR A 946 11.64 5.19 29.07
N ASP A 947 11.71 4.82 30.34
CA ASP A 947 12.64 5.39 31.33
C ASP A 947 12.70 6.92 31.27
N PHE A 948 11.54 7.57 31.37
CA PHE A 948 11.44 9.01 31.27
C PHE A 948 10.34 9.56 32.19
N PRO A 949 10.60 10.64 32.97
CA PRO A 949 9.59 11.32 33.79
C PRO A 949 8.51 12.00 32.94
N MET A 950 7.48 11.23 32.56
CA MET A 950 6.34 11.71 31.78
C MET A 950 5.04 11.02 32.20
N VAL A 951 3.91 11.61 31.81
CA VAL A 951 2.57 11.02 31.91
C VAL A 951 1.84 11.18 30.59
N TYR A 952 0.92 10.28 30.28
CA TYR A 952 -0.02 10.46 29.18
C TYR A 952 -1.31 11.05 29.74
N ALA A 953 -1.81 12.13 29.14
CA ALA A 953 -3.01 12.81 29.61
C ALA A 953 -3.91 13.22 28.43
N HIS A 954 -5.22 13.21 28.66
CA HIS A 954 -6.24 13.57 27.69
C HIS A 954 -6.67 15.04 27.83
N HIS A 955 -7.05 15.68 26.73
CA HIS A 955 -7.59 17.03 26.76
C HIS A 955 -8.82 17.12 27.67
N GLY A 956 -8.80 18.07 28.61
CA GLY A 956 -9.86 18.27 29.60
C GLY A 956 -9.83 17.29 30.77
N GLU A 957 -8.88 16.34 30.80
CA GLU A 957 -8.68 15.46 31.95
C GLU A 957 -8.29 16.26 33.20
N GLN A 958 -8.76 15.79 34.36
CA GLN A 958 -8.43 16.36 35.66
C GLN A 958 -7.52 15.42 36.45
N LEU A 959 -6.35 15.92 36.83
CA LEU A 959 -5.34 15.21 37.62
C LEU A 959 -5.03 16.01 38.88
N ASP A 960 -4.92 15.35 40.03
CA ASP A 960 -4.51 15.99 41.27
C ASP A 960 -2.98 15.92 41.42
N ILE A 961 -2.37 17.10 41.58
CA ILE A 961 -0.93 17.27 41.73
C ILE A 961 -0.67 17.66 43.18
N ASN A 962 -0.12 16.72 43.95
CA ASN A 962 0.40 16.99 45.28
C ASN A 962 1.83 17.48 45.14
N VAL A 963 2.14 18.62 45.73
CA VAL A 963 3.51 19.17 45.74
C VAL A 963 3.98 19.36 47.17
N ALA A 964 5.24 19.06 47.43
CA ALA A 964 5.90 19.34 48.69
C ALA A 964 7.35 19.70 48.41
N GLY A 965 8.06 20.30 49.36
CA GLY A 965 9.48 20.62 49.13
C GLY A 965 10.12 21.32 50.32
N SER A 966 11.44 21.45 50.26
CA SER A 966 12.28 22.12 51.25
C SER A 966 13.25 23.05 50.51
N THR A 967 12.84 24.27 50.23
CA THR A 967 13.69 25.24 49.50
C THR A 967 13.59 26.65 50.09
N ASP A 968 14.68 27.41 49.95
CA ASP A 968 14.72 28.85 50.21
C ASP A 968 14.23 29.68 49.01
N ASP A 969 14.27 29.13 47.79
CA ASP A 969 13.87 29.78 46.55
C ASP A 969 12.35 29.64 46.28
N VAL A 970 11.83 30.48 45.39
CA VAL A 970 10.44 30.41 44.91
C VAL A 970 10.44 29.82 43.51
N ASN A 971 9.91 28.60 43.38
CA ASN A 971 9.89 27.84 42.14
C ASN A 971 8.47 27.70 41.61
N SER A 972 8.34 27.57 40.29
CA SER A 972 7.04 27.31 39.65
C SER A 972 7.03 26.03 38.84
N LEU A 973 6.04 25.17 39.11
CA LEU A 973 5.80 23.91 38.42
C LEU A 973 4.76 24.11 37.30
N HIS A 974 5.05 23.53 36.15
CA HIS A 974 4.22 23.54 34.94
C HIS A 974 4.31 22.19 34.24
N PHE A 975 3.54 22.01 33.17
CA PHE A 975 3.65 20.87 32.27
C PHE A 975 3.81 21.34 30.83
N VAL A 976 4.50 20.56 30.00
CA VAL A 976 4.55 20.78 28.55
C VAL A 976 4.33 19.46 27.82
N ARG A 977 3.59 19.52 26.72
CA ARG A 977 3.36 18.38 25.84
C ARG A 977 4.58 18.13 24.95
N LEU A 978 4.94 16.86 24.77
CA LEU A 978 5.91 16.41 23.78
C LEU A 978 5.22 16.17 22.42
N ASP A 979 5.88 16.54 21.32
CA ASP A 979 5.40 16.17 19.99
C ASP A 979 5.91 14.76 19.62
N ALA A 980 5.06 13.97 18.97
CA ALA A 980 5.44 12.65 18.48
C ALA A 980 6.06 12.77 17.07
N ASN A 981 7.39 12.70 16.96
CA ASN A 981 8.08 12.77 15.66
C ASN A 981 8.74 11.44 15.27
N PHE A 982 7.95 10.57 14.63
CA PHE A 982 8.37 9.24 14.17
C PHE A 982 9.38 9.26 13.00
N ASN A 983 9.74 10.43 12.47
CA ASN A 983 10.69 10.56 11.35
C ASN A 983 12.13 10.82 11.78
N LYS A 984 12.34 11.20 13.04
CA LYS A 984 13.63 11.70 13.53
C LYS A 984 14.17 10.93 14.73
N ASP A 985 13.41 9.96 15.24
CA ASP A 985 13.70 9.28 16.52
C ASP A 985 14.05 10.29 17.63
N GLN A 986 13.37 11.45 17.63
CA GLN A 986 13.73 12.59 18.45
C GLN A 986 12.48 13.23 19.07
N ILE A 987 12.52 13.43 20.38
CA ILE A 987 11.52 14.18 21.14
C ILE A 987 11.62 15.67 20.75
N THR A 988 10.48 16.32 20.49
CA THR A 988 10.42 17.76 20.22
C THR A 988 9.35 18.45 21.07
N VAL A 989 9.48 19.78 21.20
CA VAL A 989 8.42 20.66 21.71
C VAL A 989 8.24 21.80 20.71
N GLY A 990 7.04 21.97 20.17
CA GLY A 990 6.77 22.96 19.12
C GLY A 990 7.65 22.76 17.89
N GLY A 991 8.00 21.50 17.57
CA GLY A 991 8.90 21.14 16.47
C GLY A 991 10.39 21.39 16.75
N VAL A 992 10.76 21.88 17.94
CA VAL A 992 12.16 22.09 18.35
C VAL A 992 12.70 20.84 19.04
N ALA A 993 13.81 20.32 18.52
CA ALA A 993 14.54 19.17 19.05
C ALA A 993 14.92 19.30 20.53
N TYR A 994 14.66 18.24 21.30
CA TYR A 994 15.20 18.07 22.64
C TYR A 994 16.72 18.18 22.63
N GLY A 995 17.24 19.02 23.51
CA GLY A 995 18.68 19.19 23.71
C GLY A 995 19.01 20.41 24.55
N ASN A 996 20.22 20.46 25.10
CA ASN A 996 20.72 21.61 25.84
C ASN A 996 20.95 22.80 24.90
N THR A 997 19.87 23.50 24.54
CA THR A 997 19.87 24.66 23.67
C THR A 997 18.87 25.70 24.16
N ASP A 998 19.17 26.98 23.96
CA ASP A 998 18.25 28.06 24.29
C ASP A 998 16.94 27.96 23.48
N ALA A 999 17.03 27.46 22.25
CA ALA A 999 15.87 27.26 21.38
C ALA A 999 14.87 26.25 21.98
N PHE A 1000 15.36 25.13 22.51
CA PHE A 1000 14.51 24.13 23.14
C PHE A 1000 13.86 24.67 24.42
N ARG A 1001 14.62 25.31 25.31
CA ARG A 1001 14.07 25.92 26.52
C ARG A 1001 13.05 27.02 26.22
N ALA A 1002 13.31 27.85 25.22
CA ALA A 1002 12.34 28.85 24.75
C ALA A 1002 11.06 28.21 24.20
N ALA A 1003 11.18 27.09 23.48
CA ALA A 1003 10.03 26.33 22.99
C ALA A 1003 9.21 25.74 24.14
N VAL A 1004 9.87 25.17 25.16
CA VAL A 1004 9.21 24.68 26.39
C VAL A 1004 8.36 25.78 27.04
N VAL A 1005 8.95 26.94 27.31
CA VAL A 1005 8.24 28.07 27.95
C VAL A 1005 7.07 28.57 27.08
N ALA A 1006 7.23 28.56 25.75
CA ALA A 1006 6.19 29.02 24.84
C ALA A 1006 4.99 28.05 24.71
N HIS A 1007 5.16 26.79 25.11
CA HIS A 1007 4.16 25.72 24.96
C HIS A 1007 3.71 25.10 26.29
N LEU A 1008 3.98 25.76 27.43
CA LEU A 1008 3.46 25.31 28.72
C LEU A 1008 1.93 25.18 28.68
N ASP A 1009 1.43 24.11 29.28
CA ASP A 1009 -0.01 23.84 29.38
C ASP A 1009 -0.66 24.90 30.28
N SER A 1010 -1.53 25.72 29.69
CA SER A 1010 -2.20 26.80 30.43
C SER A 1010 -3.15 26.31 31.54
N GLY A 1011 -3.41 25.01 31.58
CA GLY A 1011 -4.31 24.36 32.52
C GLY A 1011 -3.71 24.12 33.91
N TYR A 1012 -2.39 24.29 34.07
CA TYR A 1012 -1.74 24.17 35.36
C TYR A 1012 -0.53 25.08 35.50
N SER A 1013 -0.41 25.67 36.68
CA SER A 1013 0.80 26.33 37.15
C SER A 1013 0.70 26.37 38.67
N ASP A 1014 1.74 25.95 39.37
CA ASP A 1014 1.82 26.11 40.82
C ASP A 1014 3.12 26.81 41.22
N THR A 1015 3.09 27.66 42.23
CA THR A 1015 4.26 28.45 42.66
C THR A 1015 4.40 28.35 44.16
N GLN A 1016 5.48 27.71 44.61
CA GLN A 1016 5.73 27.36 46.01
C GLN A 1016 7.16 27.77 46.41
N GLY A 1017 7.41 27.89 47.71
CA GLY A 1017 8.73 28.24 48.27
C GLY A 1017 8.71 29.38 49.29
N ALA A 1018 9.84 30.06 49.45
CA ALA A 1018 10.09 31.20 50.36
C ALA A 1018 10.15 30.87 51.88
N SER A 1019 11.14 30.04 52.28
CA SER A 1019 11.72 29.90 53.64
C SER A 1019 10.99 29.02 54.69
N GLN A 1020 10.44 27.87 54.26
CA GLN A 1020 10.24 26.64 55.06
C GLN A 1020 9.57 25.53 54.21
N ASN A 1021 9.64 24.28 54.70
CA ASN A 1021 8.93 23.12 54.15
C ASN A 1021 7.49 23.46 53.75
N PHE A 1022 7.09 23.09 52.54
CA PHE A 1022 5.71 23.26 52.05
C PHE A 1022 5.07 21.92 51.69
N HIS A 1023 3.75 21.91 51.69
CA HIS A 1023 2.93 20.82 51.15
C HIS A 1023 1.60 21.43 50.67
N ASP A 1024 1.26 21.20 49.41
CA ASP A 1024 0.05 21.70 48.76
C ASP A 1024 -0.53 20.64 47.81
N SER A 1025 -1.78 20.84 47.38
CA SER A 1025 -2.45 19.96 46.42
C SER A 1025 -3.31 20.79 45.49
N LYS A 1026 -3.15 20.59 44.18
CA LYS A 1026 -3.84 21.36 43.15
C LYS A 1026 -4.23 20.49 41.96
N THR A 1027 -5.44 20.68 41.47
CA THR A 1027 -5.93 20.01 40.27
C THR A 1027 -5.39 20.67 39.00
N TRP A 1028 -4.79 19.89 38.12
CA TRP A 1028 -4.48 20.22 36.73
C TRP A 1028 -5.68 19.84 35.86
N THR A 1029 -6.21 20.79 35.09
CA THR A 1029 -7.12 20.49 33.99
C THR A 1029 -6.35 20.61 32.68
N VAL A 1030 -6.10 19.52 31.98
CA VAL A 1030 -5.24 19.50 30.78
C VAL A 1030 -5.84 20.40 29.68
N ALA A 1031 -5.15 21.49 29.35
CA ALA A 1031 -5.64 22.46 28.37
C ALA A 1031 -5.17 22.14 26.94
N GLY A 1032 -4.00 21.53 26.79
CA GLY A 1032 -3.47 21.06 25.51
C GLY A 1032 -4.19 19.80 25.01
N ALA A 1033 -3.80 19.32 23.83
CA ALA A 1033 -4.36 18.11 23.23
C ALA A 1033 -3.77 16.83 23.83
N ASP A 1034 -4.47 15.71 23.66
CA ASP A 1034 -4.04 14.38 24.10
C ASP A 1034 -2.58 14.09 23.76
N GLY A 1035 -1.82 13.57 24.71
CA GLY A 1035 -0.43 13.23 24.48
C GLY A 1035 0.41 13.01 25.74
N PHE A 1036 1.71 12.89 25.53
CA PHE A 1036 2.71 12.77 26.59
C PHE A 1036 3.10 14.15 27.11
N TYR A 1037 3.01 14.32 28.42
CA TYR A 1037 3.38 15.54 29.11
C TYR A 1037 4.55 15.28 30.07
N ILE A 1038 5.46 16.24 30.12
CA ILE A 1038 6.58 16.25 31.06
C ILE A 1038 6.39 17.39 32.05
N PRO A 1039 6.81 17.22 33.31
CA PRO A 1039 6.84 18.33 34.25
C PRO A 1039 7.99 19.28 33.93
N VAL A 1040 7.78 20.57 34.21
CA VAL A 1040 8.76 21.64 33.99
C VAL A 1040 8.82 22.49 35.23
N MET A 1041 10.02 22.71 35.77
CA MET A 1041 10.24 23.70 36.82
C MET A 1041 10.90 24.94 36.25
N ILE A 1042 10.35 26.10 36.61
CA ILE A 1042 11.00 27.40 36.37
C ILE A 1042 11.42 27.94 37.73
N SER A 1043 12.73 28.07 37.94
CA SER A 1043 13.30 28.52 39.22
C SER A 1043 13.08 30.01 39.45
N GLN A 1044 13.34 30.48 40.67
CA GLN A 1044 13.33 31.90 41.01
C GLN A 1044 14.25 32.75 40.11
N HIS A 1045 15.33 32.13 39.63
CA HIS A 1045 16.33 32.74 38.76
C HIS A 1045 15.93 32.75 37.28
N GLY A 1046 14.81 32.10 36.92
CA GLY A 1046 14.30 31.97 35.56
C GLY A 1046 14.93 30.83 34.77
N ASP A 1047 15.68 29.94 35.43
CA ASP A 1047 16.21 28.72 34.82
C ASP A 1047 15.06 27.73 34.57
N VAL A 1048 15.08 27.07 33.41
CA VAL A 1048 14.04 26.12 32.97
C VAL A 1048 14.62 24.72 33.08
N PHE A 1049 14.05 23.92 33.98
CA PHE A 1049 14.45 22.54 34.24
C PHE A 1049 13.41 21.56 33.71
N VAL A 1050 13.88 20.58 32.95
CA VAL A 1050 13.11 19.52 32.32
C VAL A 1050 13.78 18.17 32.58
N PRO A 1051 13.06 17.05 32.41
CA PRO A 1051 13.64 15.73 32.52
C PRO A 1051 14.84 15.50 31.60
N GLY A 1052 15.83 14.76 32.10
CA GLY A 1052 17.07 14.44 31.39
C GLY A 1052 18.11 15.58 31.41
N THR A 1053 18.87 15.73 30.32
CA THR A 1053 20.07 16.59 30.25
C THR A 1053 19.92 17.85 29.39
N ALA A 1054 18.70 18.18 28.94
CA ALA A 1054 18.43 19.39 28.14
C ALA A 1054 18.49 20.72 28.94
N ASN A 1055 18.95 20.65 30.19
CA ASN A 1055 19.07 21.78 31.12
C ASN A 1055 20.34 22.60 30.83
N VAL A 1056 20.37 23.85 31.29
CA VAL A 1056 21.40 24.84 30.92
C VAL A 1056 22.85 24.39 31.21
N ASP A 1057 23.06 23.63 32.28
CA ASP A 1057 24.35 23.07 32.68
C ASP A 1057 24.58 21.63 32.18
N GLY A 1058 23.62 21.05 31.46
CA GLY A 1058 23.66 19.67 30.96
C GLY A 1058 23.46 18.61 32.03
N ALA A 1059 23.13 18.98 33.27
CA ALA A 1059 22.84 18.05 34.35
C ALA A 1059 21.36 17.64 34.38
N GLU A 1060 21.08 16.57 35.11
CA GLU A 1060 19.71 16.15 35.43
C GLU A 1060 19.23 16.97 36.63
N HIS A 1061 18.05 17.58 36.48
CA HIS A 1061 17.41 18.41 37.52
C HIS A 1061 16.02 17.90 37.88
N VAL A 1062 15.57 16.80 37.28
CA VAL A 1062 14.29 16.14 37.56
C VAL A 1062 14.57 14.66 37.71
N ARG A 1063 14.17 14.08 38.84
CA ARG A 1063 14.47 12.69 39.22
C ARG A 1063 13.21 11.93 39.61
N THR A 1064 13.10 10.69 39.15
CA THR A 1064 11.99 9.79 39.54
C THR A 1064 12.28 9.11 40.87
N PHE A 1065 11.36 9.21 41.83
CA PHE A 1065 11.43 8.53 43.13
C PHE A 1065 10.37 7.43 43.30
N GLY A 1066 9.44 7.30 42.37
CA GLY A 1066 8.38 6.29 42.36
C GLY A 1066 7.41 6.50 41.19
N ALA A 1067 6.35 5.71 41.13
CA ALA A 1067 5.27 5.87 40.16
C ALA A 1067 4.65 7.27 40.27
N ASN A 1068 4.79 8.06 39.20
CA ASN A 1068 4.30 9.44 39.12
C ASN A 1068 4.83 10.38 40.22
N THR A 1069 5.97 10.05 40.85
CA THR A 1069 6.62 10.86 41.88
C THR A 1069 7.97 11.39 41.38
N PHE A 1070 8.09 12.71 41.25
CA PHE A 1070 9.28 13.37 40.70
C PHE A 1070 9.81 14.43 41.67
N GLY A 1071 11.13 14.42 41.92
CA GLY A 1071 11.84 15.45 42.67
C GLY A 1071 12.62 16.38 41.74
N PHE A 1072 12.80 17.63 42.14
CA PHE A 1072 13.43 18.69 41.36
C PHE A 1072 14.55 19.36 42.15
N GLU A 1073 15.62 19.69 41.45
CA GLU A 1073 16.70 20.56 41.92
C GLU A 1073 16.52 21.95 41.30
N ASP A 1074 16.58 23.01 42.12
CA ASP A 1074 16.26 24.38 41.70
C ASP A 1074 17.45 25.28 41.36
N LEU A 1075 18.66 24.81 41.64
CA LEU A 1075 19.92 25.46 41.30
C LEU A 1075 20.68 24.69 40.21
N THR A 1076 21.38 25.41 39.35
CA THR A 1076 22.39 24.82 38.46
C THR A 1076 23.68 24.49 39.22
N ALA A 1077 24.53 23.67 38.61
CA ALA A 1077 25.87 23.41 39.13
C ALA A 1077 26.70 24.70 39.35
N ALA A 1078 26.47 25.75 38.54
CA ALA A 1078 27.15 27.05 38.69
C ALA A 1078 26.60 27.88 39.86
N GLN A 1079 25.36 27.61 40.29
CA GLN A 1079 24.73 28.20 41.47
C GLN A 1079 25.02 27.42 42.76
N HIS A 1080 25.86 26.37 42.70
CA HIS A 1080 26.19 25.49 43.83
C HIS A 1080 25.06 24.58 44.31
N SER A 1081 24.26 24.08 43.35
CA SER A 1081 23.37 22.92 43.54
C SER A 1081 24.01 21.81 44.37
N ASP A 1082 23.26 21.31 45.35
CA ASP A 1082 23.63 20.14 46.16
C ASP A 1082 23.03 18.83 45.61
N PHE A 1083 22.13 18.92 44.62
CA PHE A 1083 21.54 17.81 43.88
C PHE A 1083 20.80 16.85 44.79
N ASP A 1084 19.98 17.38 45.69
CA ASP A 1084 19.19 16.60 46.62
C ASP A 1084 17.73 16.36 46.18
N TYR A 1085 17.30 17.08 45.13
CA TYR A 1085 16.02 16.93 44.44
C TYR A 1085 14.81 17.08 45.38
N ASN A 1086 14.99 17.73 46.52
CA ASN A 1086 13.94 17.94 47.52
C ASN A 1086 13.32 19.35 47.44
N ASP A 1087 13.93 20.26 46.66
CA ASP A 1087 13.52 21.67 46.54
C ASP A 1087 12.04 21.77 46.14
N MET A 1088 11.64 20.87 45.25
CA MET A 1088 10.25 20.59 44.95
C MET A 1088 10.11 19.11 44.63
N VAL A 1089 9.04 18.49 45.11
CA VAL A 1089 8.66 17.11 44.85
C VAL A 1089 7.19 17.10 44.51
N MET A 1090 6.83 16.40 43.45
CA MET A 1090 5.46 16.26 43.01
C MET A 1090 5.03 14.80 43.00
N GLN A 1091 3.74 14.58 43.21
CA GLN A 1091 3.08 13.30 42.99
C GLN A 1091 1.76 13.53 42.25
N ILE A 1092 1.53 12.78 41.17
CA ILE A 1092 0.34 12.89 40.30
C ILE A 1092 -0.61 11.72 40.58
N HIS A 1093 -1.90 12.03 40.70
CA HIS A 1093 -3.00 11.05 40.81
C HIS A 1093 -4.17 11.46 39.91
N HIS A 1094 -5.02 10.50 39.52
CA HIS A 1094 -6.30 10.85 38.89
C HIS A 1094 -7.20 11.59 39.89
N HIS A 1095 -7.96 12.57 39.40
CA HIS A 1095 -8.88 13.32 40.25
C HIS A 1095 -10.10 12.46 40.64
N ASP A 1096 -10.36 12.33 41.93
CA ASP A 1096 -11.53 11.63 42.49
C ASP A 1096 -12.83 12.44 42.25
N GLY A 1097 -13.28 12.53 41.00
CA GLY A 1097 -14.35 13.48 40.61
C GLY A 1097 -15.38 13.01 39.59
N VAL A 1098 -15.09 12.05 38.70
CA VAL A 1098 -16.07 11.56 37.72
C VAL A 1098 -15.78 10.10 37.36
N SER A 1099 -16.65 9.19 37.81
CA SER A 1099 -16.84 7.84 37.24
C SER A 1099 -17.97 7.84 36.22
#